data_AF-A0AAW0Z4H2-F1
#
_entry.id   AF-A0AAW0Z4H2-F1
#
_cell.length_a   1.000
_cell.length_b   1.000
_cell.length_c   1.000
_cell.angle_alpha   90.00
_cell.angle_beta   90.00
_cell.angle_gamma   90.00
#
_symmetry.space_group_name_H-M   'P 1'
#
loop_
_entity.id
_entity.type
_entity.pdbx_description
1 polymer ?
#
loop_
_entity_poly.entity_id
_entity_poly.type
_entity_poly.pdbx_seq_one_letter_code
_entity_poly.pdbx_strand_id
1 'polypeptide(L)'
;MSSSDRITITSLSVHLANGLGPSAFSLTPPPPCPILLSLNINLRPGSVHATSEGDSMSGLGVNYSAVSKAIYALASDPKKTWSEPWTLLRDVAAVPLELDDVESVDVKLESPRALLQALSAVYEVRIDKSRNEEGRKATIKDMKVACIIGLHPHERKEKQRLESDVTVQGCDWGEWSHKGFADEVYEFVSDSSYGTIESLNHELGRHLCRSHYLSPTSSLEITIRKPSAIPFATPGITIHRTALDYPSLLTSTSAEAGPSSATTSPTTTEAERVFIAVGSNIGDRVGHISRAIKLLGEGGCAFVSSSRLYESEPMYVENQDRFVNGVMEVKTSLQPMDVLRLLKRTEKAVGRTKTFTNGPRVIDLDLIFYGSELVRIGSREDQEDEDGVKWLECPHASLGEREFVLRPLADIAPDLKHPALGRTIRNMLESLPKSDPPALQPIIPFTHPARPIRLSIPATPHIMAIFNATPDSFSDGDPSRTDAAYAVQACKGLVDSPFPPAILDIGGMSTRPKSEPCTEEEELARVVPLIRAIRGSSEPRLATIPISIDTYRPLVARAAVEAGANCINDVRGGREDGMLEIMAELDVPVVLMHSRGDSTSMTTAELQDYTSFGGVVKGVQAELAETVEKALKAGVKKWNIILDPGLGFAKSHEDNLRLLKHLPEIIIPGSKLEGYPILVGGSRKGFVGKVIGREVASERGFGDAALNSWCMASEVVDILRVHEPREAGEVVRMGLAIRDLKED
;
A
#
# COMPACT_ATOMS: atom_id res chain seq x y z
N MET A 1 33.42 -46.64 5.95
CA MET A 1 32.62 -45.41 6.05
C MET A 1 32.77 -44.91 7.46
N SER A 2 33.43 -43.76 7.69
CA SER A 2 33.40 -43.15 9.02
C SER A 2 31.94 -42.82 9.35
N SER A 3 31.48 -43.16 10.55
CA SER A 3 30.19 -42.70 11.04
C SER A 3 30.23 -41.18 11.17
N SER A 4 29.35 -40.47 10.47
CA SER A 4 29.21 -39.01 10.56
C SER A 4 27.90 -38.68 11.24
N ASP A 5 27.97 -38.29 12.51
CA ASP A 5 26.80 -37.85 13.26
C ASP A 5 26.59 -36.34 13.06
N ARG A 6 25.32 -35.92 12.93
CA ARG A 6 24.98 -34.51 12.75
C ARG A 6 23.73 -34.13 13.52
N ILE A 7 23.67 -32.87 13.92
CA ILE A 7 22.48 -32.25 14.50
C ILE A 7 21.98 -31.17 13.55
N THR A 8 20.69 -31.22 13.20
CA THR A 8 20.08 -30.28 12.26
C THR A 8 19.12 -29.34 12.99
N ILE A 9 19.30 -28.05 12.78
CA ILE A 9 18.34 -27.00 13.15
C ILE A 9 17.79 -26.45 11.83
N THR A 10 16.49 -26.60 11.59
CA THR A 10 15.85 -26.12 10.35
C THR A 10 14.96 -24.91 10.60
N SER A 11 15.03 -23.93 9.71
CA SER A 11 14.07 -22.81 9.63
C SER A 11 13.95 -21.99 10.90
N LEU A 12 15.07 -21.71 11.58
CA LEU A 12 15.15 -20.77 12.69
C LEU A 12 14.83 -19.36 12.17
N SER A 13 13.64 -18.86 12.50
CA SER A 13 13.17 -17.54 12.06
C SER A 13 13.72 -16.44 12.95
N VAL A 14 14.45 -15.50 12.36
CA VAL A 14 15.14 -14.43 13.06
C VAL A 14 14.86 -13.10 12.37
N HIS A 15 14.70 -12.02 13.14
CA HIS A 15 14.43 -10.68 12.61
C HIS A 15 15.63 -9.76 12.82
N LEU A 16 16.25 -9.30 11.73
CA LEU A 16 17.41 -8.42 11.80
C LEU A 16 16.93 -6.97 11.81
N ALA A 17 17.10 -6.28 12.94
CA ALA A 17 16.60 -4.90 13.13
C ALA A 17 17.24 -3.88 12.17
N ASN A 18 18.51 -4.08 11.80
CA ASN A 18 19.25 -3.20 10.90
C ASN A 18 19.36 -3.74 9.47
N GLY A 19 18.51 -4.73 9.11
CA GLY A 19 18.53 -5.38 7.80
C GLY A 19 19.78 -6.22 7.52
N LEU A 20 19.91 -6.69 6.27
CA LEU A 20 21.04 -7.48 5.78
C LEU A 20 21.35 -7.13 4.33
N GLY A 21 22.61 -6.78 4.03
CA GLY A 21 23.04 -6.56 2.65
C GLY A 21 22.53 -5.27 1.99
N PRO A 22 22.88 -5.01 0.73
CA PRO A 22 22.20 -3.97 -0.05
C PRO A 22 20.73 -4.34 -0.17
N SER A 23 19.84 -3.44 0.25
CA SER A 23 18.40 -3.69 0.12
C SER A 23 17.98 -3.71 -1.35
N ALA A 24 16.83 -4.31 -1.66
CA ALA A 24 16.24 -4.24 -3.00
C ALA A 24 16.07 -2.79 -3.53
N PHE A 25 16.06 -1.81 -2.61
CA PHE A 25 15.89 -0.38 -2.86
C PHE A 25 17.15 0.45 -2.56
N SER A 26 18.32 -0.18 -2.36
CA SER A 26 19.60 0.48 -2.04
C SER A 26 19.54 1.38 -0.80
N LEU A 27 18.73 1.02 0.20
CA LEU A 27 18.58 1.75 1.46
C LEU A 27 19.79 1.55 2.38
N THR A 28 20.19 2.60 3.09
CA THR A 28 21.28 2.57 4.08
C THR A 28 20.83 3.26 5.39
N PRO A 29 20.66 2.54 6.51
CA PRO A 29 20.77 1.09 6.65
C PRO A 29 19.64 0.36 5.90
N PRO A 30 19.84 -0.91 5.50
CA PRO A 30 18.77 -1.72 4.93
C PRO A 30 17.63 -1.88 5.94
N PRO A 31 16.37 -2.00 5.47
CA PRO A 31 15.22 -2.09 6.36
C PRO A 31 15.25 -3.41 7.14
N PRO A 32 14.61 -3.46 8.33
CA PRO A 32 14.49 -4.68 9.09
C PRO A 32 13.93 -5.82 8.23
N CYS A 33 14.58 -7.00 8.27
CA CYS A 33 14.17 -8.13 7.44
C CYS A 33 14.09 -9.44 8.24
N PRO A 34 13.03 -10.25 8.05
CA PRO A 34 13.01 -11.61 8.55
C PRO A 34 13.90 -12.51 7.68
N ILE A 35 14.70 -13.34 8.32
CA ILE A 35 15.52 -14.38 7.67
C ILE A 35 15.22 -15.74 8.29
N LEU A 36 15.47 -16.79 7.52
CA LEU A 36 15.40 -18.18 7.98
C LEU A 36 16.80 -18.77 7.98
N LEU A 37 17.27 -19.24 9.13
CA LEU A 37 18.55 -19.91 9.30
C LEU A 37 18.35 -21.41 9.42
N SER A 38 19.17 -22.20 8.74
CA SER A 38 19.28 -23.65 8.97
C SER A 38 20.73 -24.05 9.16
N LEU A 39 21.00 -24.93 10.12
CA LEU A 39 22.33 -25.36 10.50
C LEU A 39 22.39 -26.88 10.49
N ASN A 40 23.41 -27.46 9.82
CA ASN A 40 23.85 -28.83 10.06
C ASN A 40 25.16 -28.79 10.84
N ILE A 41 25.08 -29.15 12.12
CA ILE A 41 26.20 -29.17 13.05
C ILE A 41 26.80 -30.58 12.99
N ASN A 42 27.96 -30.71 12.33
CA ASN A 42 28.65 -31.98 12.14
C ASN A 42 29.52 -32.27 13.36
N LEU A 43 29.29 -33.43 13.98
CA LEU A 43 29.95 -33.84 15.21
C LEU A 43 31.20 -34.67 14.93
N ARG A 44 32.13 -34.64 15.88
CA ARG A 44 33.29 -35.54 15.86
C ARG A 44 32.82 -37.00 15.95
N PRO A 45 33.52 -37.93 15.26
CA PRO A 45 33.20 -39.35 15.35
C PRO A 45 33.21 -39.86 16.80
N GLY A 46 32.12 -40.53 17.20
CA GLY A 46 31.99 -41.11 18.54
C GLY A 46 31.41 -40.17 19.60
N SER A 47 31.16 -38.89 19.30
CA SER A 47 30.56 -37.95 20.27
C SER A 47 29.17 -38.41 20.74
N VAL A 48 28.31 -38.91 19.84
CA VAL A 48 26.98 -39.42 20.22
C VAL A 48 27.10 -40.66 21.10
N HIS A 49 28.04 -41.56 20.80
CA HIS A 49 28.30 -42.74 21.61
C HIS A 49 28.79 -42.35 23.02
N ALA A 50 29.67 -41.36 23.15
CA ALA A 50 30.16 -40.91 24.43
C ALA A 50 29.04 -40.28 25.30
N THR A 51 28.10 -39.56 24.67
CA THR A 51 26.95 -38.98 25.39
C THR A 51 25.89 -40.02 25.80
N SER A 52 25.75 -41.11 25.05
CA SER A 52 24.73 -42.13 25.31
C SER A 52 25.06 -43.04 26.48
N GLU A 53 26.34 -43.23 26.81
CA GLU A 53 26.77 -44.05 27.96
C GLU A 53 26.40 -43.42 29.31
N GLY A 54 26.27 -42.09 29.37
CA GLY A 54 26.01 -41.35 30.61
C GLY A 54 24.63 -40.70 30.72
N ASP A 55 23.79 -40.77 29.67
CA ASP A 55 22.52 -40.03 29.53
C ASP A 55 22.63 -38.57 30.02
N SER A 56 23.75 -37.92 29.67
CA SER A 56 24.11 -36.59 30.17
C SER A 56 24.77 -35.76 29.08
N MET A 57 24.42 -34.48 29.05
CA MET A 57 25.02 -33.45 28.18
C MET A 57 26.17 -32.71 28.88
N SER A 58 26.67 -33.21 30.01
CA SER A 58 27.67 -32.54 30.84
C SER A 58 29.06 -32.60 30.21
N GLY A 59 29.40 -31.57 29.44
CA GLY A 59 30.72 -31.41 28.80
C GLY A 59 30.88 -32.14 27.47
N LEU A 60 29.88 -32.92 27.03
CA LEU A 60 29.81 -33.58 25.73
C LEU A 60 28.38 -33.46 25.17
N GLY A 61 28.24 -33.21 23.86
CA GLY A 61 26.96 -33.05 23.16
C GLY A 61 26.56 -31.60 22.86
N VAL A 62 25.70 -31.41 21.84
CA VAL A 62 25.24 -30.07 21.40
C VAL A 62 23.82 -29.80 21.90
N ASN A 63 23.69 -28.85 22.84
CA ASN A 63 22.38 -28.36 23.27
C ASN A 63 21.82 -27.37 22.22
N TYR A 64 21.01 -27.88 21.29
CA TYR A 64 20.40 -27.09 20.22
C TYR A 64 19.49 -25.95 20.72
N SER A 65 18.94 -26.05 21.93
CA SER A 65 18.16 -24.96 22.56
C SER A 65 19.07 -23.82 23.00
N ALA A 66 20.22 -24.14 23.61
CA ALA A 66 21.23 -23.14 23.99
C ALA A 66 21.84 -22.48 22.75
N VAL A 67 22.19 -23.26 21.73
CA VAL A 67 22.69 -22.76 20.43
C VAL A 67 21.67 -21.81 19.79
N SER A 68 20.40 -22.21 19.70
CA SER A 68 19.34 -21.35 19.14
C SER A 68 19.18 -20.04 19.92
N LYS A 69 19.20 -20.09 21.27
CA LYS A 69 19.10 -18.88 22.12
C LYS A 69 20.28 -17.92 21.91
N ALA A 70 21.50 -18.45 21.80
CA ALA A 70 22.69 -17.65 21.55
C ALA A 70 22.64 -17.00 20.16
N ILE A 71 22.17 -17.72 19.13
CA ILE A 71 21.94 -17.16 17.78
C ILE A 71 20.87 -16.06 17.82
N TYR A 72 19.77 -16.26 18.55
CA TYR A 72 18.75 -15.21 18.73
C TYR A 72 19.31 -13.96 19.40
N ALA A 73 20.10 -14.13 20.47
CA ALA A 73 20.71 -13.02 21.19
C ALA A 73 21.70 -12.25 20.31
N LEU A 74 22.54 -12.97 19.54
CA LEU A 74 23.46 -12.40 18.56
C LEU A 74 22.71 -11.57 17.51
N ALA A 75 21.66 -12.13 16.91
CA ALA A 75 20.93 -11.48 15.82
C ALA A 75 20.02 -10.33 16.27
N SER A 76 19.61 -10.33 17.54
CA SER A 76 18.79 -9.26 18.13
C SER A 76 19.61 -8.13 18.76
N ASP A 77 20.94 -8.22 18.76
CA ASP A 77 21.81 -7.16 19.29
C ASP A 77 21.77 -5.92 18.37
N PRO A 78 21.23 -4.78 18.83
CA PRO A 78 21.11 -3.58 18.01
C PRO A 78 22.46 -2.96 17.60
N LYS A 79 23.57 -3.35 18.26
CA LYS A 79 24.92 -2.89 17.93
C LYS A 79 25.56 -3.70 16.80
N LYS A 80 25.01 -4.87 16.47
CA LYS A 80 25.49 -5.72 15.38
C LYS A 80 24.83 -5.31 14.08
N THR A 81 25.63 -5.18 13.03
CA THR A 81 25.19 -4.89 11.66
C THR A 81 25.95 -5.80 10.71
N TRP A 82 25.26 -6.27 9.67
CA TRP A 82 25.86 -7.13 8.65
C TRP A 82 25.61 -6.51 7.28
N SER A 83 26.68 -5.97 6.69
CA SER A 83 26.66 -5.44 5.32
C SER A 83 26.66 -6.55 4.27
N GLU A 84 27.02 -7.78 4.64
CA GLU A 84 27.11 -8.92 3.74
C GLU A 84 26.55 -10.20 4.38
N PRO A 85 25.79 -11.03 3.65
CA PRO A 85 25.28 -12.31 4.12
C PRO A 85 26.36 -13.26 4.67
N TRP A 86 27.55 -13.26 4.07
CA TRP A 86 28.66 -14.12 4.48
C TRP A 86 29.15 -13.83 5.90
N THR A 87 29.17 -12.56 6.30
CA THR A 87 29.58 -12.16 7.65
C THR A 87 28.58 -12.63 8.69
N LEU A 88 27.29 -12.58 8.39
CA LEU A 88 26.26 -13.14 9.27
C LEU A 88 26.38 -14.67 9.39
N LEU A 89 26.59 -15.38 8.27
CA LEU A 89 26.78 -16.84 8.29
C LEU A 89 27.98 -17.25 9.16
N ARG A 90 29.09 -16.51 9.09
CA ARG A 90 30.26 -16.70 9.96
C ARG A 90 29.94 -16.52 11.45
N ASP A 91 29.28 -15.42 11.80
CA ASP A 91 28.93 -15.12 13.19
C ASP A 91 27.95 -16.18 13.75
N VAL A 92 26.99 -16.63 12.93
CA VAL A 92 26.05 -17.70 13.30
C VAL A 92 26.75 -19.03 13.46
N ALA A 93 27.66 -19.41 12.56
CA ALA A 93 28.44 -20.65 12.67
C ALA A 93 29.36 -20.65 13.89
N ALA A 94 29.79 -19.48 14.36
CA ALA A 94 30.67 -19.37 15.51
C ALA A 94 30.08 -19.93 16.79
N VAL A 95 28.78 -19.79 16.99
CA VAL A 95 28.08 -20.24 18.20
C VAL A 95 28.24 -21.75 18.42
N PRO A 96 27.86 -22.65 17.49
CA PRO A 96 28.09 -24.08 17.67
C PRO A 96 29.56 -24.49 17.55
N LEU A 97 30.41 -23.77 16.80
CA LEU A 97 31.83 -24.12 16.64
C LEU A 97 32.66 -23.95 17.93
N GLU A 98 32.17 -23.17 18.91
CA GLU A 98 32.76 -23.06 20.24
C GLU A 98 32.64 -24.35 21.07
N LEU A 99 31.77 -25.28 20.67
CA LEU A 99 31.59 -26.56 21.36
C LEU A 99 32.68 -27.55 20.95
N ASP A 100 33.23 -28.28 21.92
CA ASP A 100 34.38 -29.18 21.71
C ASP A 100 34.10 -30.32 20.72
N ASP A 101 32.86 -30.83 20.71
CA ASP A 101 32.41 -31.94 19.88
C ASP A 101 32.06 -31.58 18.44
N VAL A 102 32.07 -30.29 18.09
CA VAL A 102 31.71 -29.85 16.72
C VAL A 102 32.96 -29.80 15.84
N GLU A 103 32.87 -30.43 14.67
CA GLU A 103 33.93 -30.47 13.66
C GLU A 103 33.74 -29.38 12.59
N SER A 104 32.52 -29.26 12.07
CA SER A 104 32.16 -28.25 11.07
C SER A 104 30.66 -27.95 11.10
N VAL A 105 30.26 -26.81 10.58
CA VAL A 105 28.86 -26.39 10.52
C VAL A 105 28.52 -25.95 9.11
N ASP A 106 27.51 -26.58 8.51
CA ASP A 106 26.91 -26.10 7.27
C ASP A 106 25.79 -25.14 7.64
N VAL A 107 25.95 -23.87 7.28
CA VAL A 107 24.94 -22.83 7.58
C VAL A 107 24.29 -22.38 6.28
N LYS A 108 22.96 -22.35 6.31
CA LYS A 108 22.10 -21.87 5.25
C LYS A 108 21.31 -20.68 5.75
N LEU A 109 21.35 -19.58 5.00
CA LEU A 109 20.52 -18.41 5.18
C LEU A 109 19.56 -18.27 4.00
N GLU A 110 18.27 -18.17 4.28
CA GLU A 110 17.24 -17.89 3.29
C GLU A 110 16.57 -16.54 3.62
N SER A 111 16.51 -15.65 2.64
CA SER A 111 15.93 -14.31 2.75
C SER A 111 14.68 -14.19 1.86
N PRO A 112 13.45 -14.40 2.41
CA PRO A 112 12.20 -14.53 1.63
C PRO A 112 11.65 -13.23 1.02
N ARG A 113 12.36 -12.11 1.19
CA ARG A 113 11.98 -10.78 0.69
C ARG A 113 13.15 -10.00 0.09
N ALA A 114 14.24 -10.70 -0.21
CA ALA A 114 15.42 -10.07 -0.81
C ALA A 114 15.15 -9.57 -2.24
N LEU A 115 14.25 -10.23 -2.97
CA LEU A 115 14.03 -10.03 -4.39
C LEU A 115 12.53 -9.96 -4.71
N LEU A 116 12.16 -9.13 -5.69
CA LEU A 116 10.76 -8.95 -6.09
C LEU A 116 10.23 -10.11 -6.92
N GLN A 117 11.09 -10.71 -7.76
CA GLN A 117 10.70 -11.73 -8.75
C GLN A 117 11.03 -13.16 -8.32
N ALA A 118 11.63 -13.36 -7.15
CA ALA A 118 12.04 -14.66 -6.64
C ALA A 118 11.50 -14.86 -5.22
N LEU A 119 11.24 -16.12 -4.85
CA LEU A 119 10.77 -16.46 -3.51
C LEU A 119 11.80 -16.09 -2.44
N SER A 120 13.08 -16.33 -2.71
CA SER A 120 14.15 -16.02 -1.78
C SER A 120 15.53 -15.96 -2.43
N ALA A 121 16.43 -15.21 -1.80
CA ALA A 121 17.87 -15.36 -1.99
C ALA A 121 18.41 -16.28 -0.90
N VAL A 122 19.14 -17.32 -1.30
CA VAL A 122 19.67 -18.35 -0.40
C VAL A 122 21.19 -18.32 -0.45
N TYR A 123 21.83 -18.42 0.71
CA TYR A 123 23.28 -18.45 0.87
C TYR A 123 23.65 -19.68 1.70
N GLU A 124 24.62 -20.45 1.25
CA GLU A 124 25.09 -21.68 1.89
C GLU A 124 26.62 -21.65 1.99
N VAL A 125 27.16 -22.05 3.15
CA VAL A 125 28.61 -22.19 3.36
C VAL A 125 28.87 -23.25 4.42
N ARG A 126 29.95 -24.02 4.27
CA ARG A 126 30.49 -24.90 5.31
C ARG A 126 31.64 -24.20 6.01
N ILE A 127 31.63 -24.19 7.33
CA ILE A 127 32.69 -23.59 8.16
C ILE A 127 33.25 -24.64 9.10
N ASP A 128 34.55 -24.90 9.03
CA ASP A 128 35.23 -25.84 9.90
C ASP A 128 35.67 -25.22 11.24
N LYS A 129 36.16 -26.06 12.16
CA LYS A 129 36.65 -25.61 13.47
C LYS A 129 37.83 -24.63 13.41
N SER A 130 38.65 -24.70 12.35
CA SER A 130 39.71 -23.73 12.05
C SER A 130 39.22 -22.43 11.43
N ARG A 131 37.91 -22.25 11.27
CA ARG A 131 37.25 -21.09 10.64
C ARG A 131 37.53 -20.97 9.15
N ASN A 132 37.93 -22.04 8.48
CA ASN A 132 38.01 -22.06 7.03
C ASN A 132 36.61 -22.22 6.45
N GLU A 133 36.33 -21.44 5.42
CA GLU A 133 35.08 -21.47 4.69
C GLU A 133 35.24 -22.30 3.41
N GLU A 134 34.39 -23.29 3.23
CA GLU A 134 34.38 -24.14 2.04
C GLU A 134 33.01 -24.10 1.37
N GLY A 135 33.03 -24.12 0.03
CA GLY A 135 31.81 -24.33 -0.76
C GLY A 135 30.77 -23.21 -0.67
N ARG A 136 31.18 -21.93 -0.57
CA ARG A 136 30.24 -20.80 -0.68
C ARG A 136 29.37 -20.95 -1.92
N LYS A 137 28.07 -20.83 -1.74
CA LYS A 137 27.07 -21.00 -2.78
C LYS A 137 25.92 -20.01 -2.55
N ALA A 138 25.47 -19.38 -3.63
CA ALA A 138 24.32 -18.50 -3.60
C ALA A 138 23.27 -18.99 -4.61
N THR A 139 22.00 -19.00 -4.23
CA THR A 139 20.89 -19.44 -5.07
C THR A 139 19.79 -18.38 -5.10
N ILE A 140 19.38 -17.99 -6.31
CA ILE A 140 18.13 -17.29 -6.55
C ILE A 140 17.06 -18.36 -6.69
N LYS A 141 16.14 -18.45 -5.73
CA LYS A 141 15.21 -19.56 -5.61
C LYS A 141 13.79 -19.15 -6.02
N ASP A 142 13.18 -20.00 -6.84
CA ASP A 142 11.82 -19.89 -7.37
C ASP A 142 11.55 -18.52 -8.01
N MET A 143 12.42 -18.12 -8.92
CA MET A 143 12.26 -16.93 -9.73
C MET A 143 11.14 -17.14 -10.75
N LYS A 144 10.09 -16.32 -10.63
CA LYS A 144 8.90 -16.34 -11.47
C LYS A 144 9.10 -15.39 -12.64
N VAL A 145 9.20 -15.97 -13.83
CA VAL A 145 9.46 -15.22 -15.07
C VAL A 145 8.61 -15.82 -16.19
N ALA A 146 8.24 -15.03 -17.19
CA ALA A 146 7.47 -15.52 -18.32
C ALA A 146 8.20 -15.20 -19.63
N CYS A 147 8.22 -16.15 -20.56
CA CYS A 147 8.84 -15.99 -21.87
C CYS A 147 8.07 -16.79 -22.94
N ILE A 148 8.36 -16.54 -24.21
CA ILE A 148 7.73 -17.28 -25.31
C ILE A 148 8.39 -18.67 -25.42
N ILE A 149 7.65 -19.74 -25.10
CA ILE A 149 8.24 -21.08 -25.04
C ILE A 149 7.31 -22.22 -25.48
N GLY A 150 7.65 -22.86 -26.60
CA GLY A 150 6.92 -24.02 -27.11
C GLY A 150 7.19 -24.31 -28.58
N LEU A 151 6.92 -25.56 -28.98
CA LEU A 151 7.15 -26.04 -30.34
C LEU A 151 5.97 -25.73 -31.26
N HIS A 152 4.77 -25.58 -30.70
CA HIS A 152 3.56 -25.37 -31.50
C HIS A 152 3.26 -23.88 -31.71
N PRO A 153 2.68 -23.48 -32.87
CA PRO A 153 2.38 -22.08 -33.16
C PRO A 153 1.49 -21.39 -32.13
N HIS A 154 0.59 -22.11 -31.45
CA HIS A 154 -0.28 -21.55 -30.41
C HIS A 154 0.47 -21.27 -29.10
N GLU A 155 1.44 -22.11 -28.73
CA GLU A 155 2.33 -21.90 -27.57
C GLU A 155 3.25 -20.70 -27.75
N ARG A 156 3.46 -20.26 -29.00
CA ARG A 156 4.32 -19.13 -29.35
C ARG A 156 3.61 -17.79 -29.46
N LYS A 157 2.30 -17.73 -29.18
CA LYS A 157 1.51 -16.49 -29.22
C LYS A 157 1.61 -15.68 -27.93
N GLU A 158 1.78 -16.36 -26.80
CA GLU A 158 1.73 -15.76 -25.47
C GLU A 158 2.91 -16.24 -24.62
N LYS A 159 3.38 -15.37 -23.71
CA LYS A 159 4.43 -15.74 -22.77
C LYS A 159 3.86 -16.73 -21.77
N GLN A 160 4.59 -17.81 -21.52
CA GLN A 160 4.21 -18.85 -20.57
C GLN A 160 5.04 -18.71 -19.30
N ARG A 161 4.42 -18.95 -18.16
CA ARG A 161 5.09 -18.87 -16.85
C ARG A 161 6.12 -19.98 -16.72
N LEU A 162 7.30 -19.58 -16.28
CA LEU A 162 8.40 -20.43 -15.87
C LEU A 162 8.78 -20.11 -14.42
N GLU A 163 9.33 -21.10 -13.77
CA GLU A 163 9.94 -20.97 -12.45
C GLU A 163 11.39 -21.39 -12.59
N SER A 164 12.32 -20.62 -12.03
CA SER A 164 13.74 -20.93 -12.16
C SER A 164 14.47 -20.84 -10.83
N ASP A 165 15.37 -21.80 -10.62
CA ASP A 165 16.37 -21.74 -9.56
C ASP A 165 17.74 -21.58 -10.22
N VAL A 166 18.49 -20.55 -9.84
CA VAL A 166 19.83 -20.33 -10.36
C VAL A 166 20.80 -20.29 -9.21
N THR A 167 21.70 -21.26 -9.19
CA THR A 167 22.74 -21.41 -8.20
C THR A 167 24.10 -21.10 -8.82
N VAL A 168 24.91 -20.33 -8.10
CA VAL A 168 26.33 -20.10 -8.40
C VAL A 168 27.22 -20.63 -7.27
N GLN A 169 28.40 -21.14 -7.65
CA GLN A 169 29.50 -21.45 -6.74
C GLN A 169 30.83 -21.03 -7.38
N GLY A 170 31.80 -20.65 -6.53
CA GLY A 170 33.17 -20.33 -6.98
C GLY A 170 33.28 -19.04 -7.79
N CYS A 171 32.50 -18.00 -7.46
CA CYS A 171 32.59 -16.66 -8.04
C CYS A 171 33.39 -15.69 -7.15
N ASP A 172 33.69 -14.50 -7.69
CA ASP A 172 34.24 -13.42 -6.89
C ASP A 172 33.14 -12.80 -6.00
N TRP A 173 33.17 -13.14 -4.72
CA TRP A 173 32.18 -12.69 -3.75
C TRP A 173 32.32 -11.20 -3.40
N GLY A 174 33.43 -10.54 -3.76
CA GLY A 174 33.64 -9.11 -3.49
C GLY A 174 32.76 -8.20 -4.34
N GLU A 175 32.42 -8.62 -5.56
CA GLU A 175 31.55 -7.88 -6.49
C GLU A 175 30.12 -8.44 -6.53
N TRP A 176 29.83 -9.49 -5.76
CA TRP A 176 28.57 -10.24 -5.84
C TRP A 176 27.36 -9.40 -5.43
N SER A 177 26.38 -9.30 -6.33
CA SER A 177 25.07 -8.72 -6.07
C SER A 177 23.97 -9.70 -6.47
N HIS A 178 23.32 -10.33 -5.48
CA HIS A 178 22.21 -11.24 -5.75
C HIS A 178 21.04 -10.56 -6.47
N LYS A 179 20.83 -9.25 -6.25
CA LYS A 179 19.86 -8.45 -7.00
C LYS A 179 20.28 -8.28 -8.45
N GLY A 180 21.48 -7.76 -8.69
CA GLY A 180 21.95 -7.52 -10.07
C GLY A 180 22.04 -8.83 -10.87
N PHE A 181 22.45 -9.92 -10.23
CA PHE A 181 22.43 -11.25 -10.84
C PHE A 181 21.01 -11.75 -11.12
N ALA A 182 20.06 -11.59 -10.18
CA ALA A 182 18.67 -11.95 -10.42
C ALA A 182 18.02 -11.12 -11.54
N ASP A 183 18.34 -9.83 -11.62
CA ASP A 183 17.89 -8.93 -12.69
C ASP A 183 18.43 -9.42 -14.05
N GLU A 184 19.72 -9.77 -14.16
CA GLU A 184 20.32 -10.33 -15.37
C GLU A 184 19.65 -11.65 -15.81
N VAL A 185 19.42 -12.59 -14.89
CA VAL A 185 18.69 -13.84 -15.19
C VAL A 185 17.26 -13.53 -15.65
N TYR A 186 16.56 -12.63 -14.95
CA TYR A 186 15.17 -12.29 -15.27
C TYR A 186 15.05 -11.64 -16.64
N GLU A 187 15.88 -10.64 -16.94
CA GLU A 187 15.90 -9.93 -18.23
C GLU A 187 16.15 -10.93 -19.37
N PHE A 188 17.21 -11.74 -19.27
CA PHE A 188 17.53 -12.73 -20.29
C PHE A 188 16.37 -13.69 -20.54
N VAL A 189 15.80 -14.30 -19.48
CA VAL A 189 14.72 -15.27 -19.65
C VAL A 189 13.47 -14.58 -20.20
N SER A 190 13.14 -13.37 -19.72
CA SER A 190 11.91 -12.68 -20.11
C SER A 190 11.88 -12.25 -21.59
N ASP A 191 13.04 -11.90 -22.15
CA ASP A 191 13.19 -11.49 -23.55
C ASP A 191 13.46 -12.67 -24.50
N SER A 192 13.72 -13.84 -23.94
CA SER A 192 13.98 -15.05 -24.69
C SER A 192 12.74 -15.63 -25.39
N SER A 193 12.97 -16.28 -26.52
CA SER A 193 11.96 -17.02 -27.26
C SER A 193 12.52 -18.33 -27.80
N TYR A 194 12.12 -19.46 -27.20
CA TYR A 194 12.67 -20.78 -27.54
C TYR A 194 11.58 -21.83 -27.81
N GLY A 195 11.96 -22.92 -28.48
CA GLY A 195 11.07 -24.05 -28.70
C GLY A 195 10.88 -24.93 -27.46
N THR A 196 11.93 -25.07 -26.64
CA THR A 196 11.97 -26.00 -25.51
C THR A 196 12.68 -25.39 -24.29
N ILE A 197 12.43 -25.93 -23.10
CA ILE A 197 13.07 -25.47 -21.85
C ILE A 197 14.55 -25.83 -21.82
N GLU A 198 14.96 -26.90 -22.52
CA GLU A 198 16.34 -27.33 -22.70
C GLU A 198 17.17 -26.26 -23.41
N SER A 199 16.65 -25.73 -24.52
CA SER A 199 17.34 -24.69 -25.30
C SER A 199 17.43 -23.39 -24.52
N LEU A 200 16.34 -22.97 -23.87
CA LEU A 200 16.36 -21.80 -22.99
C LEU A 200 17.38 -21.96 -21.87
N ASN A 201 17.41 -23.12 -21.21
CA ASN A 201 18.32 -23.36 -20.09
C ASN A 201 19.78 -23.36 -20.56
N HIS A 202 20.08 -24.01 -21.69
CA HIS A 202 21.42 -24.00 -22.27
C HIS A 202 21.91 -22.59 -22.64
N GLU A 203 21.05 -21.77 -23.25
CA GLU A 203 21.37 -20.41 -23.67
C GLU A 203 21.51 -19.45 -22.47
N LEU A 204 20.67 -19.59 -21.45
CA LEU A 204 20.80 -18.86 -20.19
C LEU A 204 22.15 -19.17 -19.53
N GLY A 205 22.55 -20.45 -19.46
CA GLY A 205 23.87 -20.81 -18.95
C GLY A 205 25.02 -20.16 -19.73
N ARG A 206 24.89 -20.06 -21.07
CA ARG A 206 25.90 -19.41 -21.91
C ARG A 206 25.99 -17.91 -21.62
N HIS A 207 24.84 -17.27 -21.46
CA HIS A 207 24.75 -15.85 -21.15
C HIS A 207 25.38 -15.56 -19.78
N LEU A 208 24.97 -16.30 -18.74
CA LEU A 208 25.47 -16.10 -17.39
C LEU A 208 26.98 -16.37 -17.27
N CYS A 209 27.54 -17.32 -18.02
CA CYS A 209 29.00 -17.51 -18.09
C CYS A 209 29.78 -16.29 -18.63
N ARG A 210 29.12 -15.28 -19.20
CA ARG A 210 29.71 -13.98 -19.60
C ARG A 210 29.49 -12.87 -18.57
N SER A 211 28.65 -13.11 -17.57
CA SER A 211 28.35 -12.14 -16.52
C SER A 211 29.63 -11.74 -15.79
N HIS A 212 29.76 -10.47 -15.43
CA HIS A 212 30.89 -9.98 -14.64
C HIS A 212 30.93 -10.60 -13.24
N TYR A 213 29.83 -11.18 -12.76
CA TYR A 213 29.80 -11.89 -11.49
C TYR A 213 30.51 -13.25 -11.52
N LEU A 214 30.72 -13.85 -12.70
CA LEU A 214 31.27 -15.19 -12.80
C LEU A 214 32.73 -15.19 -13.25
N SER A 215 33.52 -16.05 -12.61
CA SER A 215 34.90 -16.33 -13.02
C SER A 215 34.96 -17.58 -13.91
N PRO A 216 36.06 -17.80 -14.65
CA PRO A 216 36.23 -19.03 -15.45
C PRO A 216 36.16 -20.33 -14.63
N THR A 217 36.39 -20.26 -13.32
CA THR A 217 36.31 -21.40 -12.38
C THR A 217 34.94 -21.55 -11.71
N SER A 218 33.99 -20.65 -11.99
CA SER A 218 32.65 -20.71 -11.41
C SER A 218 31.82 -21.84 -12.01
N SER A 219 30.99 -22.45 -11.19
CA SER A 219 30.00 -23.44 -11.60
C SER A 219 28.60 -22.91 -11.39
N LEU A 220 27.73 -23.17 -12.38
CA LEU A 220 26.32 -22.84 -12.39
C LEU A 220 25.47 -24.10 -12.31
N GLU A 221 24.41 -24.06 -11.52
CA GLU A 221 23.31 -25.01 -11.58
C GLU A 221 22.02 -24.24 -11.85
N ILE A 222 21.37 -24.54 -12.96
CA ILE A 222 20.20 -23.80 -13.44
C ILE A 222 19.05 -24.79 -13.62
N THR A 223 17.99 -24.59 -12.85
CA THR A 223 16.74 -25.31 -12.99
C THR A 223 15.69 -24.42 -13.64
N ILE A 224 15.05 -24.89 -14.70
CA ILE A 224 13.86 -24.23 -15.28
C ILE A 224 12.70 -25.21 -15.23
N ARG A 225 11.60 -24.77 -14.64
CA ARG A 225 10.32 -25.49 -14.50
C ARG A 225 9.24 -24.79 -15.32
N LYS A 226 8.36 -25.57 -15.93
CA LYS A 226 7.21 -25.10 -16.71
C LYS A 226 5.91 -25.64 -16.10
N PRO A 227 5.32 -24.96 -15.09
CA PRO A 227 4.16 -25.47 -14.34
C PRO A 227 2.93 -25.77 -15.18
N SER A 228 2.77 -25.09 -16.32
CA SER A 228 1.59 -25.21 -17.19
C SER A 228 1.74 -26.25 -18.30
N ALA A 229 2.86 -26.98 -18.37
CA ALA A 229 3.09 -27.93 -19.46
C ALA A 229 2.31 -29.25 -19.29
N ILE A 230 2.04 -29.68 -18.05
CA ILE A 230 1.30 -30.92 -17.77
C ILE A 230 0.29 -30.61 -16.66
N PRO A 231 -1.01 -30.91 -16.85
CA PRO A 231 -1.98 -30.79 -15.77
C PRO A 231 -1.54 -31.58 -14.53
N PHE A 232 -1.53 -30.93 -13.37
CA PHE A 232 -1.17 -31.53 -12.07
C PHE A 232 0.30 -31.97 -11.91
N ALA A 233 1.20 -31.62 -12.84
CA ALA A 233 2.63 -31.86 -12.71
C ALA A 233 3.45 -30.69 -13.25
N THR A 234 4.59 -30.42 -12.62
CA THR A 234 5.50 -29.33 -13.03
C THR A 234 6.77 -29.93 -13.60
N PRO A 235 6.85 -30.17 -14.93
CA PRO A 235 8.10 -30.62 -15.54
C PRO A 235 9.16 -29.54 -15.40
N GLY A 236 10.41 -29.96 -15.17
CA GLY A 236 11.56 -29.08 -15.14
C GLY A 236 12.84 -29.80 -15.50
N ILE A 237 13.82 -29.02 -15.94
CA ILE A 237 15.15 -29.49 -16.26
C ILE A 237 16.18 -28.71 -15.45
N THR A 238 17.12 -29.45 -14.85
CA THR A 238 18.31 -28.89 -14.21
C THR A 238 19.53 -29.18 -15.07
N ILE A 239 20.37 -28.17 -15.28
CA ILE A 239 21.67 -28.32 -15.94
C ILE A 239 22.78 -27.82 -15.02
N HIS A 240 23.97 -28.41 -15.16
CA HIS A 240 25.20 -27.92 -14.55
C HIS A 240 26.14 -27.42 -15.64
N ARG A 241 26.70 -26.22 -15.46
CA ARG A 241 27.53 -25.55 -16.47
C ARG A 241 28.74 -24.86 -15.85
N THR A 242 29.80 -24.79 -16.63
CA THR A 242 31.04 -24.06 -16.39
C THR A 242 31.42 -23.31 -17.68
N ALA A 243 32.37 -22.38 -17.62
CA ALA A 243 32.86 -21.68 -18.81
C ALA A 243 33.41 -22.65 -19.89
N LEU A 244 33.91 -23.83 -19.49
CA LEU A 244 34.43 -24.87 -20.38
C LEU A 244 33.35 -25.51 -21.27
N ASP A 245 32.08 -25.47 -20.84
CA ASP A 245 30.95 -26.00 -21.61
C ASP A 245 30.59 -25.12 -22.82
N TYR A 246 31.21 -23.94 -22.95
CA TYR A 246 30.95 -22.97 -24.01
C TYR A 246 32.24 -22.49 -24.69
N PRO A 247 32.86 -23.32 -25.57
CA PRO A 247 34.17 -23.02 -26.17
C PRO A 247 34.23 -21.71 -26.96
N SER A 248 33.10 -21.26 -27.52
CA SER A 248 32.99 -20.00 -28.25
C SER A 248 33.17 -18.75 -27.39
N LEU A 249 33.10 -18.88 -26.05
CA LEU A 249 33.32 -17.79 -25.09
C LEU A 249 34.80 -17.55 -24.80
N LEU A 250 35.64 -18.54 -25.07
CA LEU A 250 37.09 -18.46 -24.86
C LEU A 250 37.80 -17.72 -26.01
N THR A 251 37.06 -17.33 -27.05
CA THR A 251 37.58 -16.75 -28.30
C THR A 251 36.77 -15.53 -28.75
N SER A 252 36.86 -14.40 -28.05
CA SER A 252 36.58 -13.08 -28.66
C SER A 252 37.07 -11.91 -27.81
N THR A 253 38.19 -11.33 -28.21
CA THR A 253 38.56 -9.94 -27.94
C THR A 253 38.25 -9.08 -29.16
N SER A 254 37.77 -7.85 -28.91
CA SER A 254 37.83 -6.61 -29.72
C SER A 254 36.68 -6.21 -30.67
N ALA A 255 36.37 -4.89 -30.59
CA ALA A 255 35.72 -3.95 -31.54
C ALA A 255 34.18 -4.07 -31.74
N GLU A 256 33.35 -3.02 -31.82
CA GLU A 256 33.56 -1.60 -32.21
C GLU A 256 32.32 -0.75 -31.81
N ALA A 257 32.51 0.56 -31.62
CA ALA A 257 31.47 1.55 -31.32
C ALA A 257 31.01 2.29 -32.60
N GLY A 258 29.73 2.67 -32.68
CA GLY A 258 29.16 3.49 -33.76
C GLY A 258 28.00 4.37 -33.28
N PRO A 259 27.89 5.66 -33.69
CA PRO A 259 26.99 6.66 -33.10
C PRO A 259 25.76 6.98 -33.97
N SER A 260 24.70 7.58 -33.39
CA SER A 260 23.93 8.71 -33.98
C SER A 260 22.73 9.10 -33.11
N SER A 261 22.79 10.28 -32.47
CA SER A 261 21.64 10.97 -31.88
C SER A 261 21.29 12.20 -32.73
N ALA A 262 20.08 12.26 -33.29
CA ALA A 262 19.54 13.47 -33.89
C ALA A 262 18.64 14.18 -32.88
N THR A 263 19.01 15.40 -32.52
CA THR A 263 18.27 16.28 -31.60
C THR A 263 17.34 17.16 -32.44
N THR A 264 16.03 17.15 -32.14
CA THR A 264 15.09 18.16 -32.66
C THR A 264 14.57 19.01 -31.50
N SER A 265 14.66 20.32 -31.69
CA SER A 265 14.25 21.38 -30.76
C SER A 265 12.73 21.50 -30.64
N PRO A 266 12.16 21.81 -29.46
CA PRO A 266 10.72 21.95 -29.28
C PRO A 266 10.21 23.33 -29.69
N THR A 267 9.16 23.35 -30.50
CA THR A 267 8.28 24.51 -30.69
C THR A 267 7.31 24.60 -29.51
N THR A 268 7.21 25.78 -28.91
CA THR A 268 6.32 26.10 -27.79
C THR A 268 4.86 25.87 -28.17
N THR A 269 4.26 24.81 -27.64
CA THR A 269 2.82 24.50 -27.74
C THR A 269 2.14 24.86 -26.42
N GLU A 270 0.97 25.50 -26.49
CA GLU A 270 0.14 25.79 -25.31
C GLU A 270 -0.25 24.49 -24.59
N ALA A 271 -0.44 24.55 -23.27
CA ALA A 271 -0.74 23.37 -22.47
C ALA A 271 -2.19 22.91 -22.67
N GLU A 272 -2.36 21.67 -23.13
CA GLU A 272 -3.64 21.04 -23.41
C GLU A 272 -4.23 20.31 -22.19
N ARG A 273 -5.55 20.19 -22.15
CA ARG A 273 -6.28 19.43 -21.11
C ARG A 273 -6.35 17.95 -21.49
N VAL A 274 -6.00 17.08 -20.57
CA VAL A 274 -5.91 15.63 -20.79
C VAL A 274 -6.61 14.88 -19.65
N PHE A 275 -7.36 13.84 -19.99
CA PHE A 275 -8.04 12.98 -19.01
C PHE A 275 -7.44 11.57 -19.04
N ILE A 276 -7.01 11.08 -17.89
CA ILE A 276 -6.34 9.78 -17.74
C ILE A 276 -7.16 8.94 -16.75
N ALA A 277 -7.57 7.75 -17.17
CA ALA A 277 -8.14 6.76 -16.25
C ALA A 277 -7.02 6.04 -15.51
N VAL A 278 -7.23 5.80 -14.22
CA VAL A 278 -6.30 5.09 -13.34
C VAL A 278 -6.98 3.84 -12.78
N GLY A 279 -6.25 2.72 -12.75
CA GLY A 279 -6.74 1.45 -12.22
C GLY A 279 -5.66 0.69 -11.46
N SER A 280 -5.98 0.13 -10.30
CA SER A 280 -5.04 -0.71 -9.53
C SER A 280 -5.77 -1.79 -8.75
N ASN A 281 -5.27 -3.04 -8.77
CA ASN A 281 -5.86 -4.14 -8.00
C ASN A 281 -4.85 -5.00 -7.22
N ILE A 282 -3.55 -4.68 -7.22
CA ILE A 282 -2.52 -5.41 -6.46
C ILE A 282 -1.92 -4.52 -5.38
N GLY A 283 -1.69 -5.05 -4.18
CA GLY A 283 -0.88 -4.42 -3.14
C GLY A 283 -1.48 -3.13 -2.58
N ASP A 284 -0.66 -2.09 -2.42
CA ASP A 284 -1.08 -0.76 -1.97
C ASP A 284 -1.73 0.02 -3.11
N ARG A 285 -2.95 -0.39 -3.48
CA ARG A 285 -3.68 0.09 -4.67
C ARG A 285 -3.78 1.61 -4.75
N VAL A 286 -4.04 2.26 -3.61
CA VAL A 286 -4.10 3.73 -3.51
C VAL A 286 -2.70 4.34 -3.60
N GLY A 287 -1.72 3.80 -2.85
CA GLY A 287 -0.35 4.29 -2.90
C GLY A 287 0.29 4.20 -4.29
N HIS A 288 -0.08 3.19 -5.09
CA HIS A 288 0.34 3.08 -6.48
C HIS A 288 -0.22 4.21 -7.35
N ILE A 289 -1.49 4.59 -7.17
CA ILE A 289 -2.12 5.72 -7.86
C ILE A 289 -1.43 7.03 -7.47
N SER A 290 -1.20 7.27 -6.18
CA SER A 290 -0.48 8.46 -5.69
C SER A 290 0.92 8.57 -6.27
N ARG A 291 1.66 7.47 -6.34
CA ARG A 291 3.00 7.43 -6.94
C ARG A 291 2.97 7.70 -8.45
N ALA A 292 1.98 7.17 -9.15
CA ALA A 292 1.80 7.43 -10.58
C ALA A 292 1.56 8.91 -10.86
N ILE A 293 0.69 9.57 -10.09
CA ILE A 293 0.43 11.02 -10.24
C ILE A 293 1.71 11.84 -10.06
N LYS A 294 2.54 11.51 -9.06
CA LYS A 294 3.80 12.20 -8.82
C LYS A 294 4.76 12.07 -10.02
N LEU A 295 4.96 10.86 -10.53
CA LEU A 295 5.82 10.58 -11.68
C LEU A 295 5.32 11.25 -12.97
N LEU A 296 4.00 11.30 -13.19
CA LEU A 296 3.41 12.03 -14.30
C LEU A 296 3.65 13.54 -14.18
N GLY A 297 3.53 14.09 -12.98
CA GLY A 297 3.86 15.49 -12.69
C GLY A 297 5.32 15.83 -13.03
N GLU A 298 6.25 15.00 -12.56
CA GLU A 298 7.69 15.10 -12.88
C GLU A 298 7.97 14.96 -14.39
N GLY A 299 7.15 14.18 -15.09
CA GLY A 299 7.23 13.96 -16.54
C GLY A 299 6.58 15.04 -17.41
N GLY A 300 5.99 16.10 -16.84
CA GLY A 300 5.38 17.20 -17.60
C GLY A 300 3.85 17.11 -17.77
N CYS A 301 3.17 16.27 -16.99
CA CYS A 301 1.71 16.23 -16.87
C CYS A 301 1.27 16.79 -15.51
N ALA A 302 1.00 18.09 -15.44
CA ALA A 302 0.60 18.76 -14.20
C ALA A 302 -0.83 18.37 -13.78
N PHE A 303 -1.00 17.85 -12.57
CA PHE A 303 -2.31 17.50 -12.01
C PHE A 303 -3.22 18.73 -11.88
N VAL A 304 -4.49 18.58 -12.24
CA VAL A 304 -5.52 19.63 -12.13
C VAL A 304 -6.63 19.22 -11.18
N SER A 305 -7.23 18.05 -11.41
CA SER A 305 -8.38 17.58 -10.62
C SER A 305 -8.48 16.06 -10.66
N SER A 306 -9.28 15.49 -9.76
CA SER A 306 -9.57 14.06 -9.73
C SER A 306 -11.06 13.79 -9.50
N SER A 307 -11.52 12.65 -9.97
CA SER A 307 -12.80 12.05 -9.57
C SER A 307 -12.77 11.56 -8.13
N ARG A 308 -13.84 10.90 -7.68
CA ARG A 308 -13.75 9.95 -6.56
C ARG A 308 -12.98 8.71 -7.01
N LEU A 309 -12.48 7.94 -6.04
CA LEU A 309 -12.05 6.58 -6.30
C LEU A 309 -13.21 5.61 -6.06
N TYR A 310 -13.29 4.59 -6.90
CA TYR A 310 -14.33 3.58 -6.87
C TYR A 310 -13.71 2.18 -6.82
N GLU A 311 -14.32 1.29 -6.05
CA GLU A 311 -13.98 -0.13 -6.08
C GLU A 311 -15.02 -0.92 -6.89
N SER A 312 -14.55 -1.73 -7.83
CA SER A 312 -15.36 -2.62 -8.66
C SER A 312 -14.85 -4.06 -8.62
N GLU A 313 -15.76 -5.01 -8.84
CA GLU A 313 -15.35 -6.38 -9.19
C GLU A 313 -14.56 -6.38 -10.52
N PRO A 314 -13.65 -7.35 -10.73
CA PRO A 314 -12.97 -7.51 -12.02
C PRO A 314 -13.98 -7.76 -13.15
N MET A 315 -13.93 -6.95 -14.22
CA MET A 315 -14.90 -7.05 -15.32
C MET A 315 -14.67 -8.26 -16.26
N TYR A 316 -13.44 -8.78 -16.34
CA TYR A 316 -13.06 -9.75 -17.36
C TYR A 316 -12.47 -11.07 -16.82
N VAL A 317 -12.00 -11.09 -15.56
CA VAL A 317 -11.39 -12.28 -14.94
C VAL A 317 -11.78 -12.32 -13.46
N GLU A 318 -12.72 -13.20 -13.12
CA GLU A 318 -13.40 -13.21 -11.81
C GLU A 318 -12.53 -13.69 -10.63
N ASN A 319 -11.40 -14.35 -10.89
CA ASN A 319 -10.46 -14.79 -9.83
C ASN A 319 -9.34 -13.75 -9.61
N GLN A 320 -9.69 -12.51 -9.25
CA GLN A 320 -8.73 -11.45 -8.92
C GLN A 320 -9.24 -10.53 -7.80
N ASP A 321 -8.31 -9.86 -7.12
CA ASP A 321 -8.64 -8.78 -6.20
C ASP A 321 -9.35 -7.62 -6.94
N ARG A 322 -10.23 -6.92 -6.21
CA ARG A 322 -11.03 -5.81 -6.75
C ARG A 322 -10.17 -4.65 -7.23
N PHE A 323 -10.64 -3.96 -8.26
CA PHE A 323 -9.99 -2.79 -8.82
C PHE A 323 -10.42 -1.51 -8.11
N VAL A 324 -9.45 -0.69 -7.74
CA VAL A 324 -9.63 0.74 -7.46
C VAL A 324 -9.50 1.49 -8.77
N ASN A 325 -10.54 2.21 -9.17
CA ASN A 325 -10.63 2.96 -10.41
C ASN A 325 -10.90 4.45 -10.15
N GLY A 326 -10.36 5.32 -11.00
CA GLY A 326 -10.62 6.75 -11.00
C GLY A 326 -10.24 7.40 -12.31
N VAL A 327 -10.51 8.70 -12.43
CA VAL A 327 -10.04 9.53 -13.54
C VAL A 327 -9.40 10.80 -12.97
N MET A 328 -8.28 11.19 -13.54
CA MET A 328 -7.62 12.46 -13.26
C MET A 328 -7.58 13.35 -14.49
N GLU A 329 -7.72 14.65 -14.25
CA GLU A 329 -7.46 15.69 -15.23
C GLU A 329 -6.03 16.21 -15.03
N VAL A 330 -5.28 16.31 -16.11
CA VAL A 330 -3.94 16.88 -16.14
C VAL A 330 -3.82 17.91 -17.26
N LYS A 331 -2.86 18.82 -17.13
CA LYS A 331 -2.42 19.75 -18.19
C LYS A 331 -1.02 19.40 -18.64
N THR A 332 -0.79 19.41 -19.95
CA THR A 332 0.52 19.08 -20.51
C THR A 332 0.77 19.77 -21.85
N SER A 333 2.03 20.10 -22.13
CA SER A 333 2.48 20.55 -23.45
C SER A 333 3.04 19.40 -24.31
N LEU A 334 3.03 18.17 -23.77
CA LEU A 334 3.48 16.98 -24.50
C LEU A 334 2.46 16.61 -25.58
N GLN A 335 2.94 16.16 -26.73
CA GLN A 335 2.07 15.66 -27.80
C GLN A 335 1.38 14.35 -27.37
N PRO A 336 0.24 13.97 -27.97
CA PRO A 336 -0.56 12.82 -27.52
C PRO A 336 0.23 11.50 -27.40
N MET A 337 1.14 11.25 -28.36
CA MET A 337 1.99 10.06 -28.32
C MET A 337 3.03 10.11 -27.20
N ASP A 338 3.57 11.29 -26.89
CA ASP A 338 4.54 11.46 -25.80
C ASP A 338 3.89 11.33 -24.43
N VAL A 339 2.63 11.77 -24.30
CA VAL A 339 1.80 11.47 -23.13
C VAL A 339 1.65 9.96 -22.98
N LEU A 340 1.27 9.25 -24.04
CA LEU A 340 1.11 7.79 -23.99
C LEU A 340 2.42 7.08 -23.60
N ARG A 341 3.57 7.50 -24.13
CA ARG A 341 4.89 6.99 -23.72
C ARG A 341 5.19 7.27 -22.26
N LEU A 342 4.88 8.47 -21.78
CA LEU A 342 5.05 8.81 -20.37
C LEU A 342 4.16 7.94 -19.47
N LEU A 343 2.91 7.67 -19.87
CA LEU A 343 2.04 6.73 -19.16
C LEU A 343 2.69 5.34 -19.05
N LYS A 344 3.25 4.81 -20.15
CA LYS A 344 3.92 3.50 -20.16
C LYS A 344 5.19 3.45 -19.31
N ARG A 345 6.02 4.50 -19.36
CA ARG A 345 7.19 4.62 -18.48
C ARG A 345 6.79 4.71 -17.01
N THR A 346 5.73 5.46 -16.69
CA THR A 346 5.19 5.58 -15.33
C THR A 346 4.64 4.25 -14.83
N GLU A 347 3.86 3.55 -15.64
CA GLU A 347 3.38 2.20 -15.35
C GLU A 347 4.54 1.26 -14.98
N LYS A 348 5.59 1.24 -15.81
CA LYS A 348 6.79 0.42 -15.58
C LYS A 348 7.49 0.82 -14.27
N ALA A 349 7.66 2.11 -14.01
CA ALA A 349 8.34 2.64 -12.83
C ALA A 349 7.60 2.36 -11.51
N VAL A 350 6.27 2.38 -11.51
CA VAL A 350 5.45 2.03 -10.33
C VAL A 350 5.46 0.53 -10.05
N GLY A 351 5.75 -0.30 -11.06
CA GLY A 351 5.91 -1.74 -10.90
C GLY A 351 5.01 -2.60 -11.79
N ARG A 352 4.48 -2.06 -12.90
CA ARG A 352 3.72 -2.85 -13.88
C ARG A 352 4.63 -3.85 -14.60
N THR A 353 4.39 -5.13 -14.38
CA THR A 353 4.87 -6.22 -15.26
C THR A 353 3.75 -6.60 -16.24
N LYS A 354 4.00 -6.63 -17.56
CA LYS A 354 3.02 -7.11 -18.56
C LYS A 354 2.67 -8.58 -18.22
N THR A 355 1.49 -8.82 -17.65
CA THR A 355 0.95 -10.16 -17.33
C THR A 355 0.22 -10.74 -18.55
N PHE A 356 -1.02 -10.32 -18.78
CA PHE A 356 -1.85 -10.64 -19.95
C PHE A 356 -2.95 -9.58 -20.12
N THR A 357 -3.67 -9.55 -21.25
CA THR A 357 -4.77 -8.61 -21.50
C THR A 357 -5.84 -8.76 -20.41
N ASN A 358 -6.19 -7.68 -19.71
CA ASN A 358 -7.15 -7.65 -18.58
C ASN A 358 -6.75 -8.46 -17.32
N GLY A 359 -5.45 -8.74 -17.12
CA GLY A 359 -4.93 -9.35 -15.88
C GLY A 359 -4.79 -8.38 -14.69
N PRO A 360 -4.36 -8.87 -13.51
CA PRO A 360 -4.08 -8.03 -12.36
C PRO A 360 -2.96 -7.03 -12.65
N ARG A 361 -3.12 -5.79 -12.22
CA ARG A 361 -2.21 -4.65 -12.46
C ARG A 361 -1.89 -3.93 -11.16
N VAL A 362 -0.59 -3.71 -10.94
CA VAL A 362 -0.08 -2.78 -9.92
C VAL A 362 -0.60 -1.37 -10.21
N ILE A 363 -0.56 -0.94 -11.47
CA ILE A 363 -1.20 0.28 -11.96
C ILE A 363 -1.51 0.15 -13.46
N ASP A 364 -2.60 0.77 -13.88
CA ASP A 364 -3.06 0.93 -15.26
C ASP A 364 -3.40 2.40 -15.51
N LEU A 365 -2.81 2.96 -16.57
CA LEU A 365 -2.99 4.35 -16.96
C LEU A 365 -3.44 4.40 -18.42
N ASP A 366 -4.68 4.80 -18.64
CA ASP A 366 -5.29 4.88 -19.97
C ASP A 366 -5.59 6.34 -20.32
N LEU A 367 -5.10 6.79 -21.49
CA LEU A 367 -5.42 8.11 -22.05
C LEU A 367 -6.85 8.10 -22.63
N ILE A 368 -7.76 8.88 -22.03
CA ILE A 368 -9.19 8.88 -22.37
C ILE A 368 -9.57 10.06 -23.26
N PHE A 369 -9.07 11.26 -22.98
CA PHE A 369 -9.27 12.46 -23.80
C PHE A 369 -7.98 13.25 -23.89
N TYR A 370 -7.73 13.84 -25.06
CA TYR A 370 -6.68 14.82 -25.30
C TYR A 370 -7.32 16.03 -25.99
N GLY A 371 -7.46 17.13 -25.25
CA GLY A 371 -8.28 18.26 -25.68
C GLY A 371 -9.75 17.88 -25.89
N SER A 372 -10.38 18.53 -26.87
CA SER A 372 -11.77 18.26 -27.29
C SER A 372 -11.88 17.50 -28.61
N GLU A 373 -10.75 17.11 -29.20
CA GLU A 373 -10.71 16.54 -30.56
C GLU A 373 -10.56 15.02 -30.55
N LEU A 374 -10.86 14.40 -31.70
CA LEU A 374 -10.60 12.99 -31.92
C LEU A 374 -9.14 12.81 -32.34
N VAL A 375 -8.36 12.11 -31.53
CA VAL A 375 -6.96 11.79 -31.84
C VAL A 375 -6.87 10.37 -32.40
N ARG A 376 -6.34 10.24 -33.62
CA ARG A 376 -6.02 8.97 -34.27
C ARG A 376 -4.63 9.05 -34.88
N ILE A 377 -3.67 8.32 -34.30
CA ILE A 377 -2.27 8.32 -34.72
C ILE A 377 -1.81 6.86 -34.85
N GLY A 378 -1.16 6.54 -35.97
CA GLY A 378 -0.68 5.18 -36.26
C GLY A 378 -1.79 4.17 -36.57
N SER A 379 -1.41 2.90 -36.68
CA SER A 379 -2.28 1.77 -36.96
C SER A 379 -2.03 0.61 -35.98
N ARG A 380 -3.01 -0.29 -35.85
CA ARG A 380 -2.85 -1.49 -35.00
C ARG A 380 -1.75 -2.44 -35.48
N GLU A 381 -1.35 -2.32 -36.75
CA GLU A 381 -0.37 -3.16 -37.44
C GLU A 381 1.06 -2.64 -37.28
N ASP A 382 1.23 -1.41 -36.79
CA ASP A 382 2.54 -0.79 -36.58
C ASP A 382 3.33 -1.51 -35.47
N GLN A 383 4.66 -1.49 -35.60
CA GLN A 383 5.57 -2.05 -34.59
C GLN A 383 5.60 -1.17 -33.33
N GLU A 384 5.72 -1.81 -32.16
CA GLU A 384 5.91 -1.10 -30.89
C GLU A 384 7.28 -0.40 -30.87
N ASP A 385 7.31 0.85 -30.41
CA ASP A 385 8.56 1.56 -30.09
C ASP A 385 9.17 1.07 -28.76
N GLU A 386 10.31 1.64 -28.37
CA GLU A 386 11.05 1.24 -27.14
C GLU A 386 10.20 1.32 -25.86
N ASP A 387 9.19 2.19 -25.84
CA ASP A 387 8.26 2.38 -24.71
C ASP A 387 7.00 1.47 -24.83
N GLY A 388 6.91 0.63 -25.86
CA GLY A 388 5.79 -0.28 -26.09
C GLY A 388 4.57 0.40 -26.74
N VAL A 389 4.76 1.55 -27.38
CA VAL A 389 3.71 2.36 -27.99
C VAL A 389 3.73 2.20 -29.51
N LYS A 390 2.56 2.10 -30.15
CA LYS A 390 2.46 1.95 -31.62
C LYS A 390 1.37 2.81 -32.26
N TRP A 391 0.20 2.90 -31.64
CA TRP A 391 -0.92 3.70 -32.11
C TRP A 391 -1.69 4.28 -30.93
N LEU A 392 -2.49 5.30 -31.21
CA LEU A 392 -3.38 5.94 -30.25
C LEU A 392 -4.72 6.25 -30.93
N GLU A 393 -5.81 5.80 -30.32
CA GLU A 393 -7.16 6.31 -30.59
C GLU A 393 -7.76 6.81 -29.28
N CYS A 394 -8.06 8.10 -29.23
CA CYS A 394 -8.53 8.77 -28.04
C CYS A 394 -9.63 9.79 -28.41
N PRO A 395 -10.86 9.66 -27.87
CA PRO A 395 -11.30 8.62 -26.93
C PRO A 395 -11.44 7.22 -27.53
N HIS A 396 -11.24 6.19 -26.71
CA HIS A 396 -11.35 4.79 -27.14
C HIS A 396 -12.78 4.46 -27.61
N ALA A 397 -12.93 3.72 -28.71
CA ALA A 397 -14.23 3.41 -29.31
C ALA A 397 -15.25 2.75 -28.35
N SER A 398 -14.77 1.85 -27.47
CA SER A 398 -15.59 1.17 -26.45
C SER A 398 -15.80 1.96 -25.15
N LEU A 399 -15.46 3.26 -25.09
CA LEU A 399 -15.67 4.08 -23.87
C LEU A 399 -17.13 4.04 -23.39
N GLY A 400 -18.08 3.96 -24.32
CA GLY A 400 -19.52 3.90 -24.04
C GLY A 400 -19.99 2.67 -23.25
N GLU A 401 -19.16 1.65 -23.10
CA GLU A 401 -19.49 0.40 -22.39
C GLU A 401 -18.79 0.28 -21.02
N ARG A 402 -17.88 1.21 -20.69
CA ARG A 402 -17.00 1.11 -19.52
C ARG A 402 -17.49 1.99 -18.37
N GLU A 403 -18.41 1.46 -17.56
CA GLU A 403 -18.95 2.19 -16.40
C GLU A 403 -17.84 2.69 -15.45
N PHE A 404 -16.80 1.87 -15.23
CA PHE A 404 -15.66 2.17 -14.34
C PHE A 404 -14.77 3.32 -14.84
N VAL A 405 -14.97 3.79 -16.08
CA VAL A 405 -14.33 5.01 -16.62
C VAL A 405 -15.34 6.15 -16.73
N LEU A 406 -16.55 5.87 -17.20
CA LEU A 406 -17.60 6.89 -17.40
C LEU A 406 -18.08 7.50 -16.08
N ARG A 407 -18.25 6.69 -15.03
CA ARG A 407 -18.73 7.17 -13.73
C ARG A 407 -17.71 8.12 -13.07
N PRO A 408 -16.41 7.78 -12.93
CA PRO A 408 -15.43 8.74 -12.43
C PRO A 408 -15.24 9.94 -13.37
N LEU A 409 -15.31 9.77 -14.70
CA LEU A 409 -15.22 10.90 -15.62
C LEU A 409 -16.40 11.87 -15.47
N ALA A 410 -17.60 11.37 -15.16
CA ALA A 410 -18.76 12.21 -14.88
C ALA A 410 -18.63 13.05 -13.60
N ASP A 411 -17.81 12.63 -12.63
CA ASP A 411 -17.55 13.40 -11.40
C ASP A 411 -16.80 14.71 -11.66
N ILE A 412 -16.05 14.80 -12.76
CA ILE A 412 -15.15 15.92 -13.10
C ILE A 412 -15.56 16.65 -14.37
N ALA A 413 -16.14 15.94 -15.34
CA ALA A 413 -16.43 16.47 -16.66
C ALA A 413 -17.75 15.90 -17.22
N PRO A 414 -18.89 16.06 -16.50
CA PRO A 414 -20.17 15.46 -16.90
C PRO A 414 -20.67 15.98 -18.26
N ASP A 415 -20.38 17.25 -18.58
CA ASP A 415 -20.83 17.92 -19.79
C ASP A 415 -19.82 17.83 -20.95
N LEU A 416 -18.69 17.15 -20.76
CA LEU A 416 -17.72 16.88 -21.83
C LEU A 416 -18.39 16.05 -22.93
N LYS A 417 -18.26 16.49 -24.18
CA LYS A 417 -18.87 15.82 -25.32
C LYS A 417 -17.89 14.85 -25.96
N HIS A 418 -18.34 13.63 -26.23
CA HIS A 418 -17.56 12.68 -27.01
C HIS A 418 -17.48 13.16 -28.47
N PRO A 419 -16.27 13.40 -29.04
CA PRO A 419 -16.12 14.04 -30.35
C PRO A 419 -16.77 13.25 -31.49
N ALA A 420 -16.72 11.91 -31.44
CA ALA A 420 -17.36 11.07 -32.46
C ALA A 420 -18.88 10.85 -32.27
N LEU A 421 -19.39 10.81 -31.02
CA LEU A 421 -20.78 10.44 -30.74
C LEU A 421 -21.69 11.66 -30.51
N GLY A 422 -21.13 12.83 -30.23
CA GLY A 422 -21.87 14.07 -29.92
C GLY A 422 -22.63 14.07 -28.58
N ARG A 423 -22.55 12.98 -27.81
CA ARG A 423 -23.21 12.81 -26.50
C ARG A 423 -22.31 13.29 -25.36
N THR A 424 -22.90 13.82 -24.30
CA THR A 424 -22.17 14.16 -23.06
C THR A 424 -21.83 12.91 -22.26
N ILE A 425 -20.77 12.97 -21.44
CA ILE A 425 -20.40 11.87 -20.53
C ILE A 425 -21.57 11.51 -19.61
N ARG A 426 -22.31 12.50 -19.08
CA ARG A 426 -23.53 12.26 -18.28
C ARG A 426 -24.55 11.42 -19.05
N ASN A 427 -24.89 11.80 -20.28
CA ASN A 427 -25.86 11.05 -21.07
C ASN A 427 -25.37 9.67 -21.47
N MET A 428 -24.06 9.47 -21.63
CA MET A 428 -23.48 8.15 -21.88
C MET A 428 -23.61 7.25 -20.64
N LEU A 429 -23.27 7.77 -19.46
CA LEU A 429 -23.42 7.05 -18.18
C LEU A 429 -24.89 6.68 -17.90
N GLU A 430 -25.84 7.59 -18.11
CA GLU A 430 -27.27 7.36 -17.91
C GLU A 430 -27.85 6.27 -18.84
N SER A 431 -27.20 6.01 -19.98
CA SER A 431 -27.64 4.97 -20.92
C SER A 431 -27.10 3.57 -20.62
N LEU A 432 -26.20 3.44 -19.65
CA LEU A 432 -25.72 2.13 -19.22
C LEU A 432 -26.80 1.36 -18.43
N PRO A 433 -26.84 0.02 -18.52
CA PRO A 433 -27.73 -0.78 -17.68
C PRO A 433 -27.45 -0.52 -16.20
N LYS A 434 -28.50 -0.28 -15.41
CA LYS A 434 -28.37 -0.15 -13.96
C LYS A 434 -28.21 -1.53 -13.31
N SER A 435 -27.25 -1.66 -12.40
CA SER A 435 -27.05 -2.84 -11.55
C SER A 435 -27.54 -2.57 -10.13
N ASP A 436 -28.11 -3.59 -9.48
CA ASP A 436 -28.48 -3.56 -8.06
C ASP A 436 -27.98 -4.84 -7.36
N PRO A 437 -26.98 -4.74 -6.45
CA PRO A 437 -26.32 -3.52 -6.01
C PRO A 437 -25.45 -2.88 -7.11
N PRO A 438 -25.11 -1.57 -7.00
CA PRO A 438 -24.25 -0.88 -7.96
C PRO A 438 -22.89 -1.58 -8.12
N ALA A 439 -22.48 -1.80 -9.37
CA ALA A 439 -21.22 -2.46 -9.70
C ALA A 439 -19.96 -1.71 -9.22
N LEU A 440 -20.06 -0.38 -9.07
CA LEU A 440 -19.00 0.50 -8.57
C LEU A 440 -19.46 1.16 -7.27
N GLN A 441 -18.65 1.00 -6.22
CA GLN A 441 -18.87 1.67 -4.94
C GLN A 441 -17.77 2.68 -4.68
N PRO A 442 -18.08 3.93 -4.31
CA PRO A 442 -17.04 4.88 -3.94
C PRO A 442 -16.29 4.42 -2.69
N ILE A 443 -15.04 4.84 -2.53
CA ILE A 443 -14.20 4.48 -1.39
C ILE A 443 -13.63 5.69 -0.67
N ILE A 444 -13.31 5.51 0.63
CA ILE A 444 -12.33 6.33 1.34
C ILE A 444 -10.96 5.67 1.13
N PRO A 445 -9.99 6.35 0.49
CA PRO A 445 -8.79 5.72 -0.02
C PRO A 445 -7.67 5.65 1.03
N PHE A 446 -7.87 4.87 2.09
CA PHE A 446 -6.79 4.59 3.03
C PHE A 446 -5.68 3.76 2.36
N THR A 447 -4.43 4.14 2.63
CA THR A 447 -3.21 3.48 2.14
C THR A 447 -2.71 2.41 3.11
N HIS A 448 -1.83 1.53 2.62
CA HIS A 448 -1.19 0.50 3.44
C HIS A 448 -0.56 1.09 4.74
N PRO A 449 -0.66 0.42 5.91
CA PRO A 449 -1.17 -0.93 6.15
C PRO A 449 -2.70 -1.06 6.22
N ALA A 450 -3.42 0.05 6.20
CA ALA A 450 -4.87 0.05 6.17
C ALA A 450 -5.40 -0.35 4.79
N ARG A 451 -6.71 -0.64 4.74
CA ARG A 451 -7.43 -0.92 3.48
C ARG A 451 -8.46 0.18 3.22
N PRO A 452 -8.75 0.47 1.95
CA PRO A 452 -9.84 1.38 1.61
C PRO A 452 -11.18 0.93 2.20
N ILE A 453 -12.01 1.90 2.59
CA ILE A 453 -13.38 1.65 3.08
C ILE A 453 -14.34 1.88 1.93
N ARG A 454 -15.18 0.88 1.59
CA ARG A 454 -16.28 1.05 0.64
C ARG A 454 -17.46 1.78 1.28
N LEU A 455 -18.03 2.70 0.53
CA LEU A 455 -19.20 3.47 0.92
C LEU A 455 -20.43 2.90 0.22
N SER A 456 -21.48 2.66 1.01
CA SER A 456 -22.77 2.16 0.51
C SER A 456 -23.56 3.27 -0.16
N ILE A 457 -24.45 2.89 -1.08
CA ILE A 457 -25.44 3.79 -1.67
C ILE A 457 -26.80 3.08 -1.56
N PRO A 458 -27.76 3.59 -0.77
CA PRO A 458 -27.67 4.77 0.10
C PRO A 458 -26.61 4.63 1.21
N ALA A 459 -26.18 5.76 1.80
CA ALA A 459 -25.11 5.75 2.79
C ALA A 459 -25.48 4.91 4.01
N THR A 460 -24.48 4.23 4.56
CA THR A 460 -24.60 3.43 5.78
C THR A 460 -23.40 3.76 6.66
N PRO A 461 -23.59 4.25 7.89
CA PRO A 461 -22.47 4.77 8.65
C PRO A 461 -21.47 3.71 9.09
N HIS A 462 -20.20 3.94 8.79
CA HIS A 462 -19.07 3.29 9.45
C HIS A 462 -18.81 3.94 10.81
N ILE A 463 -18.30 3.15 11.76
CA ILE A 463 -18.00 3.65 13.11
C ILE A 463 -16.56 4.13 13.19
N MET A 464 -16.38 5.41 13.55
CA MET A 464 -15.11 6.00 13.95
C MET A 464 -15.07 6.14 15.47
N ALA A 465 -14.22 5.37 16.14
CA ALA A 465 -14.10 5.39 17.60
C ALA A 465 -13.12 6.46 18.06
N ILE A 466 -13.56 7.29 19.00
CA ILE A 466 -12.74 8.34 19.60
C ILE A 466 -11.81 7.72 20.66
N PHE A 467 -10.51 7.92 20.50
CA PHE A 467 -9.50 7.62 21.50
C PHE A 467 -8.75 8.88 21.92
N ASN A 468 -9.14 9.46 23.05
CA ASN A 468 -8.48 10.65 23.60
C ASN A 468 -7.25 10.25 24.42
N ALA A 469 -6.06 10.53 23.90
CA ALA A 469 -4.77 10.38 24.58
C ALA A 469 -4.45 11.61 25.45
N THR A 470 -5.41 12.01 26.30
CA THR A 470 -5.28 13.16 27.19
C THR A 470 -5.52 12.74 28.65
N PRO A 471 -4.81 13.34 29.61
CA PRO A 471 -5.07 13.10 31.03
C PRO A 471 -6.45 13.63 31.46
N ASP A 472 -7.02 14.62 30.75
CA ASP A 472 -8.22 15.37 31.16
C ASP A 472 -9.51 14.98 30.40
N SER A 473 -9.65 13.74 29.89
CA SER A 473 -10.78 13.41 29.00
C SER A 473 -12.15 13.17 29.70
N PHE A 474 -13.27 13.53 29.03
CA PHE A 474 -14.61 13.91 29.54
C PHE A 474 -15.39 12.81 30.29
N SER A 475 -14.87 11.59 30.33
CA SER A 475 -15.48 10.48 31.04
C SER A 475 -14.56 9.81 32.05
N ASP A 476 -13.24 9.83 31.85
CA ASP A 476 -12.38 8.84 32.52
C ASP A 476 -11.10 9.39 33.16
N GLY A 477 -10.67 10.63 32.88
CA GLY A 477 -9.57 11.30 33.61
C GLY A 477 -8.36 10.43 33.97
N ASP A 478 -7.97 9.48 33.12
CA ASP A 478 -7.00 8.42 33.45
C ASP A 478 -5.63 8.80 32.89
N PRO A 479 -4.64 9.18 33.73
CA PRO A 479 -3.30 9.55 33.28
C PRO A 479 -2.61 8.44 32.49
N SER A 480 -3.00 7.18 32.72
CA SER A 480 -2.45 6.03 31.99
C SER A 480 -2.82 6.00 30.51
N ARG A 481 -3.78 6.83 30.06
CA ARG A 481 -4.10 6.98 28.63
C ARG A 481 -2.99 7.60 27.79
N THR A 482 -2.01 8.23 28.43
CA THR A 482 -0.79 8.71 27.76
C THR A 482 0.30 7.64 27.69
N ASP A 483 0.12 6.51 28.37
CA ASP A 483 1.00 5.35 28.29
C ASP A 483 0.67 4.48 27.07
N ALA A 484 1.69 4.16 26.28
CA ALA A 484 1.52 3.43 25.03
C ALA A 484 1.02 1.98 25.25
N ALA A 485 1.42 1.33 26.34
CA ALA A 485 1.02 -0.06 26.60
C ALA A 485 -0.45 -0.14 27.05
N TYR A 486 -0.89 0.77 27.92
CA TYR A 486 -2.30 0.91 28.26
C TYR A 486 -3.15 1.16 27.01
N ALA A 487 -2.74 2.11 26.18
CA ALA A 487 -3.52 2.52 25.03
C ALA A 487 -3.63 1.42 23.96
N VAL A 488 -2.55 0.65 23.72
CA VAL A 488 -2.61 -0.55 22.87
C VAL A 488 -3.61 -1.56 23.43
N GLN A 489 -3.62 -1.80 24.75
CA GLN A 489 -4.57 -2.71 25.38
C GLN A 489 -6.01 -2.21 25.29
N ALA A 490 -6.25 -0.91 25.48
CA ALA A 490 -7.57 -0.31 25.35
C ALA A 490 -8.09 -0.38 23.90
N CYS A 491 -7.26 0.00 22.92
CA CYS A 491 -7.60 -0.12 21.49
C CYS A 491 -7.80 -1.58 21.08
N LYS A 492 -7.04 -2.52 21.66
CA LYS A 492 -7.27 -3.96 21.47
C LYS A 492 -8.69 -4.36 21.90
N GLY A 493 -9.13 -3.90 23.08
CA GLY A 493 -10.51 -4.11 23.54
C GLY A 493 -11.57 -3.59 22.57
N LEU A 494 -11.30 -2.48 21.88
CA LEU A 494 -12.22 -1.93 20.86
C LEU A 494 -12.28 -2.80 19.60
N VAL A 495 -11.16 -3.33 19.11
CA VAL A 495 -11.15 -4.18 17.90
C VAL A 495 -11.61 -5.61 18.17
N ASP A 496 -11.55 -6.07 19.42
CA ASP A 496 -12.07 -7.37 19.86
C ASP A 496 -13.59 -7.31 20.18
N SER A 497 -14.18 -6.11 20.20
CA SER A 497 -15.62 -5.90 20.38
C SER A 497 -16.45 -6.64 19.31
N PRO A 498 -17.67 -7.11 19.62
CA PRO A 498 -18.61 -7.65 18.61
C PRO A 498 -18.93 -6.69 17.47
N PHE A 499 -18.78 -5.38 17.73
CA PHE A 499 -18.90 -4.31 16.75
C PHE A 499 -17.60 -3.50 16.76
N PRO A 500 -16.55 -3.96 16.05
CA PRO A 500 -15.29 -3.25 16.00
C PRO A 500 -15.44 -1.95 15.18
N PRO A 501 -14.76 -0.87 15.56
CA PRO A 501 -14.77 0.35 14.76
C PRO A 501 -14.04 0.14 13.44
N ALA A 502 -14.48 0.86 12.41
CA ALA A 502 -13.83 0.89 11.11
C ALA A 502 -12.62 1.85 11.09
N ILE A 503 -12.63 2.87 11.96
CA ILE A 503 -11.57 3.88 12.09
C ILE A 503 -11.31 4.15 13.58
N LEU A 504 -10.06 4.27 13.99
CA LEU A 504 -9.68 4.84 15.28
C LEU A 504 -9.27 6.30 15.10
N ASP A 505 -9.88 7.21 15.85
CA ASP A 505 -9.55 8.63 15.82
C ASP A 505 -8.82 9.03 17.10
N ILE A 506 -7.54 9.35 16.96
CA ILE A 506 -6.63 9.60 18.08
C ILE A 506 -6.51 11.11 18.27
N GLY A 507 -6.81 11.60 19.48
CA GLY A 507 -6.69 13.01 19.83
C GLY A 507 -5.74 13.24 21.00
N GLY A 508 -4.73 14.09 20.81
CA GLY A 508 -3.76 14.50 21.86
C GLY A 508 -4.12 15.78 22.60
N MET A 509 -5.15 16.50 22.13
CA MET A 509 -5.62 17.77 22.67
C MET A 509 -7.13 17.72 22.95
N SER A 510 -7.56 18.41 24.01
CA SER A 510 -8.98 18.65 24.24
C SER A 510 -9.50 19.80 23.36
N THR A 511 -10.51 19.53 22.55
CA THR A 511 -11.23 20.56 21.76
C THR A 511 -12.48 21.07 22.49
N ARG A 512 -12.54 20.94 23.82
CA ARG A 512 -13.71 21.34 24.60
C ARG A 512 -13.82 22.86 24.72
N PRO A 513 -15.04 23.40 24.81
CA PRO A 513 -15.22 24.80 25.18
C PRO A 513 -14.50 25.09 26.51
N LYS A 514 -13.67 26.13 26.53
CA LYS A 514 -12.89 26.60 27.69
C LYS A 514 -11.74 25.70 28.19
N SER A 515 -11.31 24.67 27.45
CA SER A 515 -10.07 23.96 27.81
C SER A 515 -8.82 24.74 27.39
N GLU A 516 -7.81 24.79 28.25
CA GLU A 516 -6.49 25.30 27.87
C GLU A 516 -5.83 24.33 26.87
N PRO A 517 -5.42 24.80 25.69
CA PRO A 517 -4.74 23.94 24.72
C PRO A 517 -3.36 23.55 25.26
N CYS A 518 -3.00 22.28 25.12
CA CYS A 518 -1.63 21.85 25.39
C CYS A 518 -0.67 22.42 24.34
N THR A 519 0.62 22.45 24.65
CA THR A 519 1.68 22.81 23.69
C THR A 519 1.74 21.83 22.52
N GLU A 520 2.41 22.20 21.44
CA GLU A 520 2.60 21.32 20.27
C GLU A 520 3.46 20.12 20.62
N GLU A 521 4.51 20.34 21.42
CA GLU A 521 5.43 19.32 21.90
C GLU A 521 4.72 18.29 22.78
N GLU A 522 3.80 18.72 23.65
CA GLU A 522 2.99 17.82 24.47
C GLU A 522 2.02 16.98 23.63
N GLU A 523 1.40 17.58 22.60
CA GLU A 523 0.51 16.86 21.70
C GLU A 523 1.29 15.78 20.92
N LEU A 524 2.44 16.13 20.36
CA LEU A 524 3.37 15.21 19.69
C LEU A 524 3.76 14.05 20.62
N ALA A 525 4.17 14.35 21.85
CA ALA A 525 4.59 13.36 22.83
C ALA A 525 3.47 12.38 23.21
N ARG A 526 2.19 12.79 23.11
CA ARG A 526 1.03 11.93 23.37
C ARG A 526 0.68 11.05 22.19
N VAL A 527 0.62 11.61 20.98
CA VAL A 527 0.04 10.92 19.81
C VAL A 527 1.04 10.07 19.04
N VAL A 528 2.28 10.54 18.87
CA VAL A 528 3.27 9.86 18.00
C VAL A 528 3.69 8.49 18.56
N PRO A 529 4.07 8.35 19.85
CA PRO A 529 4.42 7.04 20.41
C PRO A 529 3.23 6.07 20.39
N LEU A 530 2.03 6.58 20.62
CA LEU A 530 0.80 5.80 20.60
C LEU A 530 0.52 5.20 19.22
N ILE A 531 0.56 6.03 18.16
CA ILE A 531 0.33 5.56 16.79
C ILE A 531 1.36 4.48 16.42
N ARG A 532 2.64 4.69 16.76
CA ARG A 532 3.70 3.70 16.54
C ARG A 532 3.43 2.39 17.29
N ALA A 533 2.98 2.47 18.54
CA ALA A 533 2.68 1.29 19.35
C ALA A 533 1.48 0.50 18.80
N ILE A 534 0.43 1.19 18.34
CA ILE A 534 -0.72 0.57 17.67
C ILE A 534 -0.27 -0.15 16.38
N ARG A 535 0.56 0.52 15.56
CA ARG A 535 1.10 -0.06 14.31
C ARG A 535 2.07 -1.21 14.53
N GLY A 536 2.84 -1.18 15.62
CA GLY A 536 3.75 -2.24 16.04
C GLY A 536 3.07 -3.39 16.80
N SER A 537 1.75 -3.34 16.99
CA SER A 537 1.01 -4.39 17.69
C SER A 537 1.10 -5.73 16.96
N SER A 538 1.24 -6.81 17.72
CA SER A 538 1.16 -8.17 17.18
C SER A 538 -0.25 -8.58 16.78
N GLU A 539 -1.28 -7.83 17.18
CA GLU A 539 -2.68 -8.05 16.79
C GLU A 539 -2.93 -7.51 15.38
N PRO A 540 -3.12 -8.36 14.34
CA PRO A 540 -3.18 -7.92 12.96
C PRO A 540 -4.30 -6.91 12.69
N ARG A 541 -5.48 -7.10 13.31
CA ARG A 541 -6.60 -6.16 13.12
C ARG A 541 -6.26 -4.76 13.60
N LEU A 542 -5.63 -4.68 14.77
CA LEU A 542 -5.18 -3.41 15.35
C LEU A 542 -4.04 -2.79 14.54
N ALA A 543 -3.07 -3.59 14.09
CA ALA A 543 -1.95 -3.11 13.28
C ALA A 543 -2.41 -2.53 11.93
N THR A 544 -3.51 -3.04 11.35
CA THR A 544 -4.03 -2.60 10.05
C THR A 544 -5.26 -1.69 10.10
N ILE A 545 -5.80 -1.35 11.28
CA ILE A 545 -6.98 -0.49 11.37
C ILE A 545 -6.65 0.93 10.85
N PRO A 546 -7.50 1.57 10.04
CA PRO A 546 -7.35 2.98 9.72
C PRO A 546 -7.23 3.84 10.99
N ILE A 547 -6.21 4.68 11.05
CA ILE A 547 -6.01 5.64 12.14
C ILE A 547 -6.21 7.05 11.59
N SER A 548 -7.10 7.81 12.20
CA SER A 548 -7.25 9.25 12.02
C SER A 548 -6.56 9.99 13.17
N ILE A 549 -5.93 11.13 12.90
CA ILE A 549 -5.36 12.03 13.90
C ILE A 549 -6.24 13.28 14.01
N ASP A 550 -6.87 13.49 15.18
CA ASP A 550 -7.65 14.68 15.52
C ASP A 550 -6.70 15.81 15.92
N THR A 551 -6.28 16.60 14.93
CA THR A 551 -5.40 17.75 15.12
C THR A 551 -5.64 18.82 14.06
N TYR A 552 -5.51 20.08 14.48
CA TYR A 552 -5.48 21.22 13.58
C TYR A 552 -4.04 21.75 13.37
N ARG A 553 -3.02 21.11 13.94
CA ARG A 553 -1.63 21.57 13.85
C ARG A 553 -0.87 20.88 12.70
N PRO A 554 -0.29 21.63 11.75
CA PRO A 554 0.42 21.07 10.59
C PRO A 554 1.56 20.11 10.97
N LEU A 555 2.38 20.47 11.97
CA LEU A 555 3.53 19.66 12.40
C LEU A 555 3.10 18.35 13.09
N VAL A 556 2.03 18.39 13.90
CA VAL A 556 1.44 17.20 14.51
C VAL A 556 0.85 16.27 13.45
N ALA A 557 0.12 16.82 12.48
CA ALA A 557 -0.46 16.06 11.38
C ALA A 557 0.62 15.30 10.58
N ARG A 558 1.72 15.98 10.22
CA ARG A 558 2.88 15.36 9.56
C ARG A 558 3.47 14.23 10.38
N ALA A 559 3.83 14.51 11.64
CA ALA A 559 4.48 13.52 12.50
C ALA A 559 3.59 12.30 12.78
N ALA A 560 2.27 12.50 12.89
CA ALA A 560 1.31 11.43 13.08
C ALA A 560 1.17 10.54 11.84
N VAL A 561 1.11 11.12 10.63
CA VAL A 561 1.08 10.34 9.38
C VAL A 561 2.39 9.58 9.17
N GLU A 562 3.55 10.19 9.43
CA GLU A 562 4.85 9.52 9.42
C GLU A 562 4.95 8.38 10.46
N ALA A 563 4.25 8.51 11.59
CA ALA A 563 4.14 7.46 12.59
C ALA A 563 3.21 6.30 12.18
N GLY A 564 2.39 6.49 11.14
CA GLY A 564 1.50 5.48 10.58
C GLY A 564 0.00 5.81 10.66
N ALA A 565 -0.40 7.05 10.98
CA ALA A 565 -1.77 7.50 10.77
C ALA A 565 -2.10 7.55 9.26
N ASN A 566 -3.36 7.32 8.92
CA ASN A 566 -3.84 7.26 7.54
C ASN A 566 -4.87 8.36 7.22
N CYS A 567 -5.19 9.23 8.17
CA CYS A 567 -6.14 10.32 7.94
C CYS A 567 -5.90 11.48 8.90
N ILE A 568 -6.10 12.70 8.44
CA ILE A 568 -6.09 13.91 9.27
C ILE A 568 -7.54 14.34 9.53
N ASN A 569 -7.95 14.44 10.78
CA ASN A 569 -9.24 14.98 11.17
C ASN A 569 -9.06 16.39 11.71
N ASP A 570 -9.39 17.40 10.91
CA ASP A 570 -9.15 18.80 11.25
C ASP A 570 -10.47 19.53 11.56
N VAL A 571 -10.69 19.79 12.85
CA VAL A 571 -11.81 20.57 13.38
C VAL A 571 -11.83 22.03 12.94
N ARG A 572 -10.75 22.56 12.37
CA ARG A 572 -10.67 23.91 11.79
C ARG A 572 -10.77 23.89 10.26
N GLY A 573 -10.86 22.73 9.62
CA GLY A 573 -11.02 22.60 8.18
C GLY A 573 -9.87 23.22 7.39
N GLY A 574 -8.63 23.08 7.86
CA GLY A 574 -7.44 23.57 7.19
C GLY A 574 -7.18 25.07 7.32
N ARG A 575 -7.82 25.76 8.29
CA ARG A 575 -7.62 27.21 8.49
C ARG A 575 -6.29 27.58 9.15
N GLU A 576 -5.60 26.64 9.78
CA GLU A 576 -4.24 26.92 10.27
C GLU A 576 -3.28 27.07 9.10
N ASP A 577 -2.40 28.07 9.19
CA ASP A 577 -1.39 28.34 8.18
C ASP A 577 -0.52 27.11 7.94
N GLY A 578 -0.40 26.68 6.67
CA GLY A 578 0.37 25.51 6.28
C GLY A 578 -0.40 24.18 6.33
N MET A 579 -1.60 24.11 6.91
CA MET A 579 -2.31 22.83 7.06
C MET A 579 -2.76 22.25 5.72
N LEU A 580 -3.28 23.08 4.81
CA LEU A 580 -3.74 22.63 3.50
C LEU A 580 -2.59 22.11 2.64
N GLU A 581 -1.42 22.76 2.72
CA GLU A 581 -0.19 22.33 2.05
C GLU A 581 0.27 20.98 2.59
N ILE A 582 0.26 20.79 3.91
CA ILE A 582 0.55 19.49 4.55
C ILE A 582 -0.43 18.42 4.09
N MET A 583 -1.73 18.71 4.07
CA MET A 583 -2.76 17.76 3.60
C MET A 583 -2.52 17.34 2.14
N ALA A 584 -2.15 18.28 1.27
CA ALA A 584 -1.86 18.01 -0.12
C ALA A 584 -0.57 17.18 -0.31
N GLU A 585 0.47 17.48 0.47
CA GLU A 585 1.76 16.77 0.42
C GLU A 585 1.66 15.33 0.93
N LEU A 586 0.98 15.13 2.07
CA LEU A 586 0.86 13.81 2.70
C LEU A 586 -0.06 12.86 1.93
N ASP A 587 -0.97 13.41 1.11
CA ASP A 587 -1.85 12.67 0.21
C ASP A 587 -2.68 11.56 0.89
N VAL A 588 -3.10 11.80 2.13
CA VAL A 588 -3.99 10.93 2.90
C VAL A 588 -5.41 11.50 2.95
N PRO A 589 -6.45 10.67 3.25
CA PRO A 589 -7.78 11.17 3.57
C PRO A 589 -7.79 12.26 4.65
N VAL A 590 -8.63 13.28 4.48
CA VAL A 590 -8.76 14.43 5.38
C VAL A 590 -10.22 14.72 5.71
N VAL A 591 -10.53 14.96 6.98
CA VAL A 591 -11.84 15.46 7.41
C VAL A 591 -11.75 16.98 7.50
N LEU A 592 -12.56 17.66 6.70
CA LEU A 592 -12.74 19.11 6.74
C LEU A 592 -14.02 19.42 7.49
N MET A 593 -13.89 19.80 8.76
CA MET A 593 -15.03 20.15 9.60
C MET A 593 -15.35 21.64 9.50
N HIS A 594 -16.63 21.99 9.40
CA HIS A 594 -17.07 23.37 9.52
C HIS A 594 -17.18 23.80 11.00
N SER A 595 -16.47 24.88 11.30
CA SER A 595 -16.46 25.55 12.60
C SER A 595 -16.16 27.05 12.40
N ARG A 596 -16.46 27.89 13.39
CA ARG A 596 -16.07 29.30 13.43
C ARG A 596 -15.46 29.64 14.79
N GLY A 597 -14.49 30.55 14.81
CA GLY A 597 -13.74 30.90 16.02
C GLY A 597 -12.93 29.75 16.60
N ASP A 598 -12.69 29.82 17.92
CA ASP A 598 -11.91 28.87 18.70
C ASP A 598 -12.68 28.37 19.94
N SER A 599 -12.04 27.58 20.81
CA SER A 599 -12.66 27.02 22.04
C SER A 599 -13.16 28.06 23.03
N THR A 600 -12.74 29.33 22.92
CA THR A 600 -13.15 30.42 23.80
C THR A 600 -14.25 31.28 23.19
N SER A 601 -14.28 31.40 21.86
CA SER A 601 -15.17 32.30 21.11
C SER A 601 -16.33 31.58 20.43
N MET A 602 -16.24 30.28 20.12
CA MET A 602 -17.26 29.57 19.31
C MET A 602 -18.67 29.54 19.90
N THR A 603 -18.88 29.96 21.14
CA THR A 603 -20.21 30.04 21.77
C THR A 603 -20.81 31.45 21.78
N THR A 604 -20.16 32.44 21.15
CA THR A 604 -20.71 33.80 21.05
C THR A 604 -21.91 33.86 20.11
N ALA A 605 -22.85 34.77 20.39
CA ALA A 605 -24.03 34.96 19.55
C ALA A 605 -23.66 35.37 18.11
N GLU A 606 -22.57 36.14 17.95
CA GLU A 606 -22.06 36.57 16.65
C GLU A 606 -21.61 35.39 15.78
N LEU A 607 -20.81 34.47 16.32
CA LEU A 607 -20.32 33.33 15.54
C LEU A 607 -21.43 32.30 15.26
N GLN A 608 -22.47 32.26 16.10
CA GLN A 608 -23.65 31.41 15.93
C GLN A 608 -24.70 32.02 14.98
N ASP A 609 -24.50 33.24 14.48
CA ASP A 609 -25.44 33.87 13.57
C ASP A 609 -25.22 33.42 12.11
N TYR A 610 -26.25 32.78 11.57
CA TYR A 610 -26.33 32.35 10.16
C TYR A 610 -27.47 33.05 9.40
N THR A 611 -28.04 34.12 9.95
CA THR A 611 -29.18 34.83 9.34
C THR A 611 -28.84 35.41 7.97
N SER A 612 -27.60 35.87 7.77
CA SER A 612 -27.09 36.35 6.48
C SER A 612 -27.14 35.30 5.36
N PHE A 613 -27.10 34.02 5.70
CA PHE A 613 -27.21 32.90 4.76
C PHE A 613 -28.65 32.37 4.62
N GLY A 614 -29.60 32.92 5.39
CA GLY A 614 -30.96 32.39 5.48
C GLY A 614 -31.08 31.14 6.36
N GLY A 615 -30.15 30.94 7.29
CA GLY A 615 -30.17 29.87 8.29
C GLY A 615 -28.94 28.96 8.29
N VAL A 616 -28.78 28.18 9.35
CA VAL A 616 -27.57 27.37 9.61
C VAL A 616 -27.26 26.38 8.50
N VAL A 617 -28.26 25.73 7.89
CA VAL A 617 -28.05 24.71 6.85
C VAL A 617 -27.34 25.32 5.64
N LYS A 618 -27.87 26.45 5.14
CA LYS A 618 -27.29 27.19 4.00
C LYS A 618 -25.93 27.80 4.35
N GLY A 619 -25.76 28.29 5.57
CA GLY A 619 -24.48 28.82 6.04
C GLY A 619 -23.38 27.77 6.09
N VAL A 620 -23.66 26.62 6.73
CA VAL A 620 -22.74 25.48 6.78
C VAL A 620 -22.40 25.00 5.37
N GLN A 621 -23.38 24.89 4.48
CA GLN A 621 -23.16 24.49 3.09
C GLN A 621 -22.24 25.47 2.35
N ALA A 622 -22.48 26.77 2.47
CA ALA A 622 -21.68 27.79 1.79
C ALA A 622 -20.22 27.81 2.30
N GLU A 623 -20.02 27.76 3.61
CA GLU A 623 -18.68 27.82 4.21
C GLU A 623 -17.88 26.53 4.03
N LEU A 624 -18.54 25.36 4.07
CA LEU A 624 -17.89 24.10 3.68
C LEU A 624 -17.48 24.12 2.22
N ALA A 625 -18.32 24.65 1.32
CA ALA A 625 -18.00 24.73 -0.10
C ALA A 625 -16.77 25.61 -0.36
N GLU A 626 -16.64 26.73 0.37
CA GLU A 626 -15.44 27.56 0.33
C GLU A 626 -14.21 26.82 0.87
N THR A 627 -14.38 26.06 1.95
CA THR A 627 -13.30 25.26 2.56
C THR A 627 -12.79 24.19 1.59
N VAL A 628 -13.69 23.47 0.93
CA VAL A 628 -13.36 22.50 -0.12
C VAL A 628 -12.62 23.17 -1.28
N GLU A 629 -13.09 24.33 -1.73
CA GLU A 629 -12.46 25.06 -2.84
C GLU A 629 -11.00 25.46 -2.51
N LYS A 630 -10.74 25.90 -1.27
CA LYS A 630 -9.39 26.18 -0.79
C LYS A 630 -8.52 24.93 -0.74
N ALA A 631 -9.04 23.82 -0.23
CA ALA A 631 -8.31 22.55 -0.15
C ALA A 631 -7.94 22.01 -1.54
N LEU A 632 -8.89 22.01 -2.48
CA LEU A 632 -8.65 21.61 -3.87
C LEU A 632 -7.58 22.50 -4.53
N LYS A 633 -7.63 23.82 -4.31
CA LYS A 633 -6.64 24.77 -4.84
C LYS A 633 -5.24 24.55 -4.24
N ALA A 634 -5.14 24.13 -2.99
CA ALA A 634 -3.87 23.75 -2.35
C ALA A 634 -3.31 22.41 -2.87
N GLY A 635 -4.09 21.64 -3.64
CA GLY A 635 -3.67 20.36 -4.21
C GLY A 635 -4.22 19.13 -3.46
N VAL A 636 -5.09 19.31 -2.46
CA VAL A 636 -5.79 18.19 -1.84
C VAL A 636 -6.71 17.54 -2.87
N LYS A 637 -6.59 16.22 -3.05
CA LYS A 637 -7.34 15.49 -4.07
C LYS A 637 -8.79 15.29 -3.61
N LYS A 638 -9.74 15.38 -4.55
CA LYS A 638 -11.19 15.25 -4.27
C LYS A 638 -11.53 13.97 -3.52
N TRP A 639 -10.91 12.85 -3.89
CA TRP A 639 -11.14 11.54 -3.27
C TRP A 639 -10.64 11.42 -1.83
N ASN A 640 -9.80 12.36 -1.35
CA ASN A 640 -9.30 12.36 0.02
C ASN A 640 -10.21 13.16 0.97
N ILE A 641 -11.12 14.00 0.46
CA ILE A 641 -11.89 14.91 1.31
C ILE A 641 -13.13 14.20 1.88
N ILE A 642 -13.30 14.30 3.19
CA ILE A 642 -14.49 13.93 3.97
C ILE A 642 -15.01 15.22 4.61
N LEU A 643 -16.33 15.43 4.66
CA LEU A 643 -16.92 16.65 5.22
C LEU A 643 -17.59 16.36 6.57
N ASP A 644 -17.46 17.29 7.51
CA ASP A 644 -18.21 17.27 8.78
C ASP A 644 -18.93 18.62 8.98
N PRO A 645 -20.27 18.64 9.15
CA PRO A 645 -21.01 19.88 9.40
C PRO A 645 -20.65 20.55 10.75
N GLY A 646 -19.98 19.84 11.64
CA GLY A 646 -19.39 20.32 12.88
C GLY A 646 -20.41 20.56 13.98
N LEU A 647 -21.15 19.53 14.39
CA LEU A 647 -22.13 19.64 15.47
C LEU A 647 -21.47 20.15 16.77
N GLY A 648 -22.09 21.15 17.37
CA GLY A 648 -21.65 21.81 18.61
C GLY A 648 -20.56 22.88 18.43
N PHE A 649 -20.10 23.15 17.21
CA PHE A 649 -19.11 24.19 16.93
C PHE A 649 -19.76 25.41 16.28
N ALA A 650 -19.76 26.56 16.93
CA ALA A 650 -20.39 27.79 16.43
C ALA A 650 -21.86 27.63 16.04
N LYS A 651 -22.61 26.79 16.75
CA LYS A 651 -24.04 26.53 16.51
C LYS A 651 -24.82 26.59 17.80
N SER A 652 -25.95 27.28 17.80
CA SER A 652 -26.87 27.26 18.93
C SER A 652 -27.47 25.86 19.13
N HIS A 653 -28.13 25.62 20.26
CA HIS A 653 -28.81 24.35 20.51
C HIS A 653 -29.83 24.00 19.41
N GLU A 654 -30.64 24.98 19.00
CA GLU A 654 -31.63 24.79 17.95
C GLU A 654 -30.98 24.57 16.59
N ASP A 655 -29.86 25.22 16.30
CA ASP A 655 -29.16 25.07 15.02
C ASP A 655 -28.58 23.67 14.85
N ASN A 656 -28.09 23.05 15.93
CA ASN A 656 -27.68 21.64 15.89
C ASN A 656 -28.85 20.72 15.53
N LEU A 657 -30.04 20.95 16.08
CA LEU A 657 -31.24 20.18 15.76
C LEU A 657 -31.74 20.46 14.33
N ARG A 658 -31.68 21.71 13.87
CA ARG A 658 -31.99 22.08 12.48
C ARG A 658 -31.06 21.39 11.50
N LEU A 659 -29.75 21.37 11.78
CA LEU A 659 -28.79 20.64 10.95
C LEU A 659 -29.08 19.15 10.90
N LEU A 660 -29.31 18.50 12.04
CA LEU A 660 -29.67 17.08 12.10
C LEU A 660 -30.94 16.77 11.30
N LYS A 661 -31.97 17.60 11.45
CA LYS A 661 -33.24 17.45 10.74
C LYS A 661 -33.10 17.57 9.22
N HIS A 662 -32.18 18.41 8.77
CA HIS A 662 -31.98 18.76 7.36
C HIS A 662 -30.62 18.28 6.82
N LEU A 663 -30.05 17.20 7.38
CA LEU A 663 -28.76 16.64 6.93
C LEU A 663 -28.69 16.41 5.41
N PRO A 664 -29.72 15.84 4.74
CA PRO A 664 -29.69 15.64 3.29
C PRO A 664 -29.58 16.94 2.48
N GLU A 665 -29.98 18.08 3.04
CA GLU A 665 -29.88 19.38 2.37
C GLU A 665 -28.46 19.95 2.32
N ILE A 666 -27.50 19.35 3.05
CA ILE A 666 -26.10 19.78 3.01
C ILE A 666 -25.45 19.34 1.68
N ILE A 667 -25.76 18.13 1.21
CA ILE A 667 -25.18 17.52 0.01
C ILE A 667 -26.22 17.32 -1.11
N ILE A 668 -26.96 18.40 -1.43
CA ILE A 668 -27.99 18.37 -2.50
C ILE A 668 -27.33 18.06 -3.85
N PRO A 669 -27.97 17.23 -4.71
CA PRO A 669 -27.53 17.01 -6.07
C PRO A 669 -27.31 18.32 -6.84
N GLY A 670 -26.18 18.44 -7.54
CA GLY A 670 -25.74 19.64 -8.23
C GLY A 670 -25.05 20.70 -7.36
N SER A 671 -24.95 20.50 -6.04
CA SER A 671 -24.19 21.40 -5.16
C SER A 671 -22.69 21.15 -5.25
N LYS A 672 -21.88 22.15 -4.83
CA LYS A 672 -20.42 22.00 -4.71
C LYS A 672 -19.99 20.89 -3.74
N LEU A 673 -20.88 20.45 -2.85
CA LEU A 673 -20.63 19.42 -1.84
C LEU A 673 -21.13 18.04 -2.28
N GLU A 674 -21.72 17.91 -3.47
CA GLU A 674 -22.21 16.63 -3.97
C GLU A 674 -21.07 15.60 -4.07
N GLY A 675 -21.35 14.39 -3.58
CA GLY A 675 -20.47 13.24 -3.71
C GLY A 675 -19.32 13.17 -2.70
N TYR A 676 -19.17 14.13 -1.78
CA TYR A 676 -18.23 13.97 -0.67
C TYR A 676 -18.83 13.08 0.44
N PRO A 677 -18.04 12.20 1.07
CA PRO A 677 -18.50 11.45 2.25
C PRO A 677 -18.79 12.39 3.42
N ILE A 678 -19.82 12.06 4.21
CA ILE A 678 -20.22 12.85 5.38
C ILE A 678 -19.92 12.12 6.68
N LEU A 679 -19.15 12.79 7.55
CA LEU A 679 -18.92 12.40 8.93
C LEU A 679 -19.83 13.23 9.85
N VAL A 680 -20.41 12.60 10.87
CA VAL A 680 -21.13 13.30 11.93
C VAL A 680 -20.60 12.93 13.31
N GLY A 681 -20.13 13.94 14.05
CA GLY A 681 -19.69 13.84 15.45
C GLY A 681 -20.71 14.41 16.46
N GLY A 682 -21.73 13.63 16.82
CA GLY A 682 -22.77 14.04 17.78
C GLY A 682 -22.55 13.57 19.23
N SER A 683 -21.67 12.58 19.44
CA SER A 683 -21.61 11.84 20.70
C SER A 683 -21.21 12.71 21.90
N ARG A 684 -21.97 12.57 22.99
CA ARG A 684 -21.79 13.26 24.28
C ARG A 684 -21.79 14.79 24.20
N LYS A 685 -22.33 15.40 23.13
CA LYS A 685 -22.37 16.86 22.98
C LYS A 685 -23.39 17.51 23.94
N GLY A 686 -23.14 18.78 24.30
CA GLY A 686 -23.97 19.51 25.27
C GLY A 686 -25.43 19.69 24.83
N PHE A 687 -25.69 19.82 23.52
CA PHE A 687 -27.05 19.96 23.02
C PHE A 687 -27.87 18.68 23.25
N VAL A 688 -27.26 17.49 23.12
CA VAL A 688 -27.91 16.20 23.45
C VAL A 688 -28.33 16.21 24.92
N GLY A 689 -27.39 16.53 25.82
CA GLY A 689 -27.64 16.63 27.25
C GLY A 689 -28.79 17.59 27.60
N LYS A 690 -28.87 18.74 26.92
CA LYS A 690 -29.96 19.69 27.11
C LYS A 690 -31.33 19.15 26.68
N VAL A 691 -31.43 18.38 25.60
CA VAL A 691 -32.70 17.76 25.15
C VAL A 691 -33.20 16.73 26.18
N ILE A 692 -32.32 15.85 26.65
CA ILE A 692 -32.70 14.73 27.51
C ILE A 692 -32.56 15.01 29.02
N GLY A 693 -32.21 16.23 29.40
CA GLY A 693 -32.02 16.63 30.80
C GLY A 693 -30.82 15.97 31.50
N ARG A 694 -29.69 15.78 30.80
CA ARG A 694 -28.46 15.14 31.30
C ARG A 694 -27.26 16.08 31.24
N GLU A 695 -26.86 16.58 32.40
CA GLU A 695 -25.67 17.44 32.54
C GLU A 695 -24.36 16.65 32.38
N VAL A 696 -24.31 15.44 32.94
CA VAL A 696 -23.13 14.56 32.85
C VAL A 696 -23.03 13.93 31.47
N ALA A 697 -21.85 14.00 30.86
CA ALA A 697 -21.63 13.58 29.48
C ALA A 697 -21.74 12.06 29.28
N SER A 698 -21.27 11.26 30.24
CA SER A 698 -21.36 9.79 30.21
C SER A 698 -22.80 9.28 30.31
N GLU A 699 -23.73 10.07 30.86
CA GLU A 699 -25.15 9.69 30.96
C GLU A 699 -25.95 9.93 29.66
N ARG A 700 -25.30 10.40 28.59
CA ARG A 700 -25.98 10.78 27.34
C ARG A 700 -26.19 9.62 26.36
N GLY A 701 -25.83 8.39 26.72
CA GLY A 701 -25.83 7.22 25.83
C GLY A 701 -27.14 6.99 25.05
N PHE A 702 -28.31 7.09 25.69
CA PHE A 702 -29.59 6.95 24.99
C PHE A 702 -29.89 8.10 24.01
N GLY A 703 -29.46 9.32 24.35
CA GLY A 703 -29.56 10.46 23.44
C GLY A 703 -28.64 10.30 22.23
N ASP A 704 -27.41 9.82 22.46
CA ASP A 704 -26.46 9.48 21.41
C ASP A 704 -27.01 8.37 20.50
N ALA A 705 -27.63 7.33 21.06
CA ALA A 705 -28.25 6.25 20.30
C ALA A 705 -29.39 6.75 19.39
N ALA A 706 -30.26 7.63 19.91
CA ALA A 706 -31.32 8.25 19.12
C ALA A 706 -30.77 9.11 17.98
N LEU A 707 -29.72 9.90 18.25
CA LEU A 707 -29.02 10.70 17.24
C LEU A 707 -28.40 9.82 16.16
N ASN A 708 -27.67 8.78 16.55
CA ASN A 708 -27.01 7.85 15.62
C ASN A 708 -28.03 7.14 14.72
N SER A 709 -29.18 6.73 15.28
CA SER A 709 -30.27 6.15 14.51
C SER A 709 -30.85 7.14 13.49
N TRP A 710 -30.99 8.42 13.86
CA TRP A 710 -31.46 9.47 12.94
C TRP A 710 -30.46 9.72 11.80
N CYS A 711 -29.17 9.80 12.12
CA CYS A 711 -28.11 9.94 11.12
C CYS A 711 -28.08 8.75 10.15
N MET A 712 -28.22 7.51 10.64
CA MET A 712 -28.31 6.32 9.79
C MET A 712 -29.54 6.37 8.87
N ALA A 713 -30.70 6.77 9.41
CA ALA A 713 -31.95 6.86 8.65
C ALA A 713 -31.95 8.00 7.60
N SER A 714 -31.02 8.95 7.71
CA SER A 714 -30.91 10.06 6.76
C SER A 714 -30.32 9.65 5.40
N GLU A 715 -29.74 8.45 5.29
CA GLU A 715 -29.15 7.89 4.06
C GLU A 715 -27.98 8.68 3.46
N VAL A 716 -27.50 9.72 4.15
CA VAL A 716 -26.41 10.60 3.70
C VAL A 716 -25.16 10.57 4.59
N VAL A 717 -25.21 9.92 5.76
CA VAL A 717 -24.09 9.85 6.70
C VAL A 717 -23.26 8.58 6.46
N ASP A 718 -21.99 8.77 6.12
CA ASP A 718 -21.02 7.70 5.85
C ASP A 718 -20.22 7.29 7.09
N ILE A 719 -20.04 8.21 8.04
CA ILE A 719 -19.24 7.95 9.25
C ILE A 719 -19.92 8.56 10.48
N LEU A 720 -20.03 7.77 11.55
CA LEU A 720 -20.40 8.24 12.89
C LEU A 720 -19.16 8.26 13.78
N ARG A 721 -18.81 9.44 14.30
CA ARG A 721 -17.71 9.62 15.26
C ARG A 721 -18.23 9.55 16.69
N VAL A 722 -17.87 8.51 17.43
CA VAL A 722 -18.51 8.14 18.70
C VAL A 722 -17.53 7.75 19.80
N HIS A 723 -17.93 7.92 21.07
CA HIS A 723 -17.16 7.43 22.23
C HIS A 723 -17.42 5.94 22.52
N GLU A 724 -18.63 5.47 22.23
CA GLU A 724 -19.12 4.11 22.54
C GLU A 724 -19.37 3.35 21.23
N PRO A 725 -18.32 2.76 20.61
CA PRO A 725 -18.43 2.17 19.27
C PRO A 725 -19.32 0.93 19.23
N ARG A 726 -19.37 0.16 20.33
CA ARG A 726 -20.19 -1.05 20.41
C ARG A 726 -21.68 -0.69 20.30
N GLU A 727 -22.13 0.23 21.14
CA GLU A 727 -23.49 0.71 21.22
C GLU A 727 -23.92 1.37 19.90
N ALA A 728 -23.04 2.18 19.31
CA ALA A 728 -23.29 2.76 18.00
C ALA A 728 -23.44 1.69 16.90
N GLY A 729 -22.62 0.65 16.92
CA GLY A 729 -22.73 -0.49 16.00
C GLY A 729 -24.03 -1.27 16.17
N GLU A 730 -24.48 -1.48 17.41
CA GLU A 730 -25.78 -2.12 17.72
C GLU A 730 -26.94 -1.27 17.16
N VAL A 731 -26.90 0.06 17.35
CA VAL A 731 -27.90 0.99 16.81
C VAL A 731 -27.93 0.97 15.29
N VAL A 732 -26.77 1.06 14.63
CA VAL A 732 -26.69 1.02 13.16
C VAL A 732 -27.22 -0.30 12.64
N ARG A 733 -26.84 -1.44 13.24
CA ARG A 733 -27.31 -2.76 12.82
C ARG A 733 -28.82 -2.91 12.95
N MET A 734 -29.40 -2.45 14.05
CA MET A 734 -30.86 -2.48 14.23
C MET A 734 -31.57 -1.58 13.22
N GLY A 735 -31.01 -0.39 12.98
CA GLY A 735 -31.50 0.55 11.99
C GLY A 735 -31.52 -0.01 10.57
N LEU A 736 -30.44 -0.67 10.17
CA LEU A 736 -30.34 -1.39 8.89
C LEU A 736 -31.37 -2.51 8.78
N ALA A 737 -31.58 -3.27 9.86
CA ALA A 737 -32.59 -4.34 9.87
C ALA A 737 -34.01 -3.82 9.62
N ILE A 738 -34.31 -2.57 10.02
CA ILE A 738 -35.59 -1.91 9.74
C ILE A 738 -35.62 -1.39 8.30
N ARG A 739 -34.59 -0.63 7.90
CA ARG A 739 -34.52 0.03 6.58
C ARG A 739 -34.50 -0.97 5.43
N ASP A 740 -33.75 -2.06 5.58
CA ASP A 740 -33.46 -3.01 4.50
C ASP A 740 -34.40 -4.25 4.52
N LEU A 741 -35.44 -4.25 5.39
CA LEU A 741 -36.44 -5.30 5.41
C LEU A 741 -37.24 -5.28 4.10
N LYS A 742 -37.22 -6.38 3.35
CA LYS A 742 -38.06 -6.54 2.15
C LYS A 742 -39.52 -6.69 2.58
N GLU A 743 -40.41 -5.88 2.02
CA GLU A 743 -41.85 -6.09 2.17
C GLU A 743 -42.29 -7.35 1.40
N ASP A 744 -43.31 -8.04 1.93
CA ASP A 744 -43.86 -9.31 1.40
C ASP A 744 -44.58 -9.16 0.05
#